data_AF-A0A7K0RFW3-F1
#
_entry.id   AF-A0A7K0RFW3-F1
#
_cell.length_a   1.000
_cell.length_b   1.000
_cell.length_c   1.000
_cell.angle_alpha   90.00
_cell.angle_beta   90.00
_cell.angle_gamma   90.00
#
_symmetry.space_group_name_H-M   'P 1'
#
loop_
_entity.id
_entity.type
_entity.pdbx_description
1 polymer ?
#
loop_
_entity_poly.entity_id
_entity_poly.type
_entity_poly.pdbx_seq_one_letter_code
_entity_poly.pdbx_strand_id
1 'polypeptide(L)'
;MLARVLLTLAFAALFSSVTFHAAGGLQLSSLTNIEVALDAIAGLLVMAAILGGRSARKPWGLVSVGFFGLLAFATGCSILWAINPSTAWIETNRTIALFAAFLIGVSAVRLAPGRWRSLLGGLLLASVVLSGYSLLTKVYPDWLAINETYGRLREPFGYWNAVGLTAALGLPAALWLGTRREGHAALAIFAFPAAGLLVVALLLSYSRGALLAAIAGIAFWLIFVPLRLRSATLLISAGALGLLVSLWAFGQSGLTSDRVDLVLRSDAGREMGVALLALMTLLLIIGLMAAWLRERKSWRESTKRGWGITLIVCLTLLPIAGAAVLATSDKGLGGSVSDGWQQLTDPNTKQPRNDPSRLTAVGNVRSRYWRDAITIFKTRPITGVGAGGYAPARLVIRKDDLDVVHAHGFLVQTAADLGLIGLAVTLALLAAWLAGAMRATGPWRGTGRKQWSHERTGLCAIGCTVIVFGVHSIVDWTWLIPGTSVPALVFAGWLVARGPSAEQFEEGPGLRVRIGIGLRVPLRAGLAVLALLAAATSAWAATLPQRSVDQNNSAIEALAAGDPAKAQSLARQASDSNPLSAVPLFTLAAAQSAAGQSADARATLEAAVNEQPSVIAGWIALARFELRIANDPKAALTALKPALYLDPRSEVAKALYLEAYKANRKARRSKR
;
A
#
# COMPACT_ATOMS: atom_id res chain seq x y z
N MET A 1 3.40 -10.95 -32.07
CA MET A 1 2.19 -10.58 -31.29
C MET A 1 2.05 -11.38 -30.00
N LEU A 2 2.11 -12.72 -30.08
CA LEU A 2 2.00 -13.65 -28.94
C LEU A 2 2.84 -13.28 -27.71
N ALA A 3 4.15 -13.02 -27.88
CA ALA A 3 5.03 -12.64 -26.78
C ALA A 3 4.64 -11.34 -26.04
N ARG A 4 3.89 -10.42 -26.68
CA ARG A 4 3.36 -9.22 -25.98
C ARG A 4 2.16 -9.59 -25.13
N VAL A 5 1.26 -10.44 -25.66
CA VAL A 5 0.07 -10.91 -24.94
C VAL A 5 0.48 -11.74 -23.73
N LEU A 6 1.37 -12.70 -23.90
CA LEU A 6 1.88 -13.53 -22.80
C LEU A 6 2.51 -12.68 -21.70
N LEU A 7 3.27 -11.63 -22.06
CA LEU A 7 3.87 -10.75 -21.07
C LEU A 7 2.83 -9.86 -20.35
N THR A 8 1.79 -9.39 -21.06
CA THR A 8 0.65 -8.69 -20.44
C THR A 8 -0.04 -9.60 -19.42
N LEU A 9 -0.31 -10.85 -19.79
CA LEU A 9 -0.93 -11.85 -18.90
C LEU A 9 -0.01 -12.15 -17.71
N ALA A 10 1.30 -12.27 -17.93
CA ALA A 10 2.26 -12.49 -16.86
C ALA A 10 2.29 -11.34 -15.85
N PHE A 11 2.28 -10.07 -16.30
CA PHE A 11 2.19 -8.92 -15.40
C PHE A 11 0.85 -8.88 -14.66
N ALA A 12 -0.26 -9.19 -15.33
CA ALA A 12 -1.57 -9.23 -14.69
C ALA A 12 -1.65 -10.32 -13.62
N ALA A 13 -1.14 -11.52 -13.93
CA ALA A 13 -1.06 -12.64 -13.01
C ALA A 13 -0.15 -12.29 -11.82
N LEU A 14 1.01 -11.68 -12.06
CA LEU A 14 1.92 -11.23 -11.01
C LEU A 14 1.22 -10.25 -10.05
N PHE A 15 0.65 -9.15 -10.57
CA PHE A 15 0.00 -8.15 -9.71
C PHE A 15 -1.24 -8.69 -8.98
N SER A 16 -2.00 -9.59 -9.62
CA SER A 16 -3.13 -10.25 -8.98
C SER A 16 -2.68 -11.24 -7.91
N SER A 17 -1.65 -12.04 -8.17
CA SER A 17 -1.10 -13.00 -7.21
C SER A 17 -0.53 -12.34 -5.96
N VAL A 18 0.19 -11.22 -6.11
CA VAL A 18 0.66 -10.41 -4.98
C VAL A 18 -0.51 -9.96 -4.12
N THR A 19 -1.62 -9.54 -4.75
CA THR A 19 -2.82 -9.11 -4.05
C THR A 19 -3.51 -10.26 -3.30
N PHE A 20 -3.81 -11.37 -3.99
CA PHE A 20 -4.52 -12.50 -3.36
C PHE A 20 -3.70 -13.20 -2.28
N HIS A 21 -2.37 -13.22 -2.42
CA HIS A 21 -1.49 -13.83 -1.43
C HIS A 21 -1.25 -12.91 -0.23
N ALA A 22 -0.89 -11.63 -0.45
CA ALA A 22 -0.60 -10.71 0.64
C ALA A 22 -1.86 -10.11 1.31
N ALA A 23 -3.01 -10.13 0.61
CA ALA A 23 -4.22 -9.44 1.00
C ALA A 23 -3.93 -7.99 1.44
N GLY A 24 -4.28 -7.64 2.69
CA GLY A 24 -4.06 -6.33 3.29
C GLY A 24 -2.63 -6.06 3.78
N GLY A 25 -1.70 -7.01 3.61
CA GLY A 25 -0.30 -6.88 4.05
C GLY A 25 -0.11 -6.93 5.57
N LEU A 26 -1.09 -7.46 6.31
CA LEU A 26 -1.09 -7.51 7.78
C LEU A 26 -0.56 -8.83 8.35
N GLN A 27 -0.59 -9.92 7.57
CA GLN A 27 -0.06 -11.21 7.99
C GLN A 27 1.43 -11.29 7.63
N LEU A 28 2.28 -11.55 8.62
CA LEU A 28 3.72 -11.60 8.43
C LEU A 28 4.13 -12.70 7.45
N SER A 29 3.55 -13.90 7.56
CA SER A 29 3.89 -15.05 6.72
C SER A 29 3.66 -14.80 5.24
N SER A 30 2.49 -14.25 4.88
CA SER A 30 2.18 -13.93 3.49
C SER A 30 3.04 -12.78 2.97
N LEU A 31 3.33 -11.79 3.80
CA LEU A 31 4.19 -10.67 3.47
C LEU A 31 5.63 -11.14 3.20
N THR A 32 6.22 -11.94 4.08
CA THR A 32 7.58 -12.50 3.92
C THR A 32 7.72 -13.26 2.61
N ASN A 33 6.73 -14.05 2.21
CA ASN A 33 6.76 -14.75 0.92
C ASN A 33 6.82 -13.78 -0.28
N ILE A 34 6.10 -12.66 -0.21
CA ILE A 34 6.17 -11.63 -1.25
C ILE A 34 7.50 -10.89 -1.21
N GLU A 35 8.03 -10.56 -0.04
CA GLU A 35 9.34 -9.92 0.12
C GLU A 35 10.46 -10.77 -0.50
N VAL A 36 10.52 -12.06 -0.16
CA VAL A 36 11.47 -13.03 -0.73
C VAL A 36 11.33 -13.12 -2.25
N ALA A 37 10.10 -13.20 -2.77
CA ALA A 37 9.87 -13.27 -4.20
C ALA A 37 10.32 -11.99 -4.92
N LEU A 38 10.02 -10.81 -4.37
CA LEU A 38 10.43 -9.53 -4.94
C LEU A 38 11.94 -9.38 -4.94
N ASP A 39 12.61 -9.72 -3.85
CA ASP A 39 14.07 -9.65 -3.73
C ASP A 39 14.74 -10.60 -4.73
N ALA A 40 14.28 -11.85 -4.84
CA ALA A 40 14.81 -12.81 -5.80
C ALA A 40 14.61 -12.34 -7.26
N ILE A 41 13.40 -11.88 -7.61
CA ILE A 41 13.11 -11.38 -8.96
C ILE A 41 13.94 -10.13 -9.25
N ALA A 42 14.07 -9.20 -8.30
CA ALA A 42 14.90 -8.01 -8.44
C ALA A 42 16.37 -8.38 -8.64
N GLY A 43 16.91 -9.28 -7.83
CA GLY A 43 18.30 -9.76 -7.95
C GLY A 43 18.60 -10.32 -9.34
N LEU A 44 17.74 -11.22 -9.84
CA LEU A 44 17.88 -11.81 -11.17
C LEU A 44 17.78 -10.77 -12.29
N LEU A 45 16.82 -9.84 -12.21
CA LEU A 45 16.63 -8.81 -13.22
C LEU A 45 17.73 -7.74 -13.19
N VAL A 46 18.21 -7.35 -12.01
CA VAL A 46 19.33 -6.43 -11.84
C VAL A 46 20.61 -7.06 -12.37
N MET A 47 20.89 -8.32 -12.02
CA MET A 47 22.00 -9.10 -12.58
C MET A 47 21.94 -9.11 -14.12
N ALA A 48 20.79 -9.48 -14.69
CA ALA A 48 20.59 -9.50 -16.13
C ALA A 48 20.74 -8.10 -16.76
N ALA A 49 20.30 -7.04 -16.07
CA ALA A 49 20.42 -5.66 -16.55
C ALA A 49 21.86 -5.12 -16.49
N ILE A 50 22.66 -5.53 -15.49
CA ILE A 50 24.08 -5.19 -15.37
C ILE A 50 24.88 -5.88 -16.49
N LEU A 51 24.70 -7.20 -16.63
CA LEU A 51 25.41 -7.99 -17.65
C LEU A 51 24.94 -7.61 -19.05
N GLY A 52 23.63 -7.56 -19.26
CA GLY A 52 23.01 -7.24 -20.52
C GLY A 52 22.99 -5.75 -20.86
N GLY A 53 23.43 -4.84 -19.99
CA GLY A 53 23.33 -3.39 -20.20
C GLY A 53 23.98 -2.92 -21.51
N ARG A 54 23.27 -2.10 -22.30
CA ARG A 54 23.84 -1.50 -23.52
C ARG A 54 24.84 -0.41 -23.14
N SER A 55 26.12 -0.62 -23.45
CA SER A 55 27.22 0.24 -22.98
C SER A 55 27.12 1.70 -23.42
N ALA A 56 26.41 1.99 -24.52
CA ALA A 56 26.33 3.33 -25.10
C ALA A 56 25.30 4.27 -24.42
N ARG A 57 24.48 3.79 -23.49
CA ARG A 57 23.43 4.62 -22.85
C ARG A 57 23.78 5.05 -21.44
N LYS A 58 23.45 6.31 -21.14
CA LYS A 58 23.50 6.83 -19.77
C LYS A 58 22.57 5.99 -18.87
N PRO A 59 23.02 5.63 -17.67
CA PRO A 59 22.24 4.85 -16.73
C PRO A 59 21.21 5.75 -16.03
N TRP A 60 20.18 6.16 -16.77
CA TRP A 60 19.08 6.95 -16.22
C TRP A 60 18.43 6.23 -15.02
N GLY A 61 17.92 7.02 -14.08
CA GLY A 61 17.29 6.55 -12.85
C GLY A 61 18.24 6.26 -11.69
N LEU A 62 19.57 6.24 -11.88
CA LEU A 62 20.51 5.92 -10.79
C LEU A 62 20.42 6.86 -9.58
N VAL A 63 20.11 8.15 -9.77
CA VAL A 63 19.93 9.08 -8.64
C VAL A 63 18.72 8.67 -7.78
N SER A 64 17.61 8.30 -8.41
CA SER A 64 16.43 7.77 -7.70
C SER A 64 16.73 6.43 -7.03
N VAL A 65 17.50 5.55 -7.69
CA VAL A 65 17.96 4.28 -7.08
C VAL A 65 18.81 4.57 -5.84
N GLY A 66 19.73 5.53 -5.90
CA GLY A 66 20.59 5.91 -4.79
C GLY A 66 19.80 6.45 -3.59
N PHE A 67 18.85 7.36 -3.81
CA PHE A 67 18.03 7.89 -2.71
C PHE A 67 17.05 6.86 -2.12
N PHE A 68 16.52 5.94 -2.93
CA PHE A 68 15.69 4.86 -2.40
C PHE A 68 16.55 3.84 -1.63
N GLY A 69 17.73 3.48 -2.14
CA GLY A 69 18.70 2.68 -1.38
C GLY A 69 19.09 3.35 -0.06
N LEU A 70 19.28 4.66 -0.05
CA LEU A 70 19.54 5.44 1.16
C LEU A 70 18.35 5.42 2.14
N LEU A 71 17.11 5.45 1.63
CA LEU A 71 15.92 5.32 2.48
C LEU A 71 15.89 3.94 3.13
N ALA A 72 16.08 2.87 2.36
CA ALA A 72 16.15 1.50 2.89
C ALA A 72 17.28 1.33 3.92
N PHE A 73 18.44 1.92 3.65
CA PHE A 73 19.56 1.95 4.58
C PHE A 73 19.22 2.70 5.87
N ALA A 74 18.62 3.89 5.78
CA ALA A 74 18.20 4.67 6.96
C ALA A 74 17.15 3.93 7.79
N THR A 75 16.21 3.22 7.15
CA THR A 75 15.25 2.34 7.82
C THR A 75 15.96 1.21 8.57
N GLY A 76 16.94 0.55 7.94
CA GLY A 76 17.75 -0.50 8.57
C GLY A 76 18.58 -0.01 9.75
N CYS A 77 19.25 1.14 9.61
CA CYS A 77 19.98 1.76 10.72
C CYS A 77 19.07 2.04 11.93
N SER A 78 17.79 2.34 11.68
CA SER A 78 16.86 2.69 12.74
C SER A 78 16.59 1.60 13.76
N ILE A 79 16.90 0.34 13.43
CA ILE A 79 16.89 -0.79 14.38
C ILE A 79 17.71 -0.48 15.64
N LEU A 80 18.84 0.24 15.50
CA LEU A 80 19.77 0.53 16.60
C LEU A 80 19.18 1.43 17.69
N TRP A 81 18.16 2.23 17.38
CA TRP A 81 17.53 3.15 18.33
C TRP A 81 16.02 3.00 18.42
N ALA A 82 15.46 1.98 17.76
CA ALA A 82 14.03 1.77 17.69
C ALA A 82 13.44 1.44 19.06
N ILE A 83 12.26 1.98 19.34
CA ILE A 83 11.47 1.60 20.54
C ILE A 83 11.16 0.10 20.52
N ASN A 84 10.95 -0.48 19.33
CA ASN A 84 10.81 -1.92 19.15
C ASN A 84 11.70 -2.38 17.97
N PRO A 85 12.92 -2.88 18.26
CA PRO A 85 13.86 -3.31 17.23
C PRO A 85 13.34 -4.43 16.33
N SER A 86 12.55 -5.39 16.86
CA SER A 86 11.97 -6.46 16.03
C SER A 86 10.99 -5.94 14.98
N THR A 87 10.18 -4.93 15.32
CA THR A 87 9.29 -4.27 14.35
C THR A 87 10.08 -3.47 13.33
N ALA A 88 11.14 -2.78 13.76
CA ALA A 88 12.02 -2.05 12.84
C ALA A 88 12.70 -2.97 11.82
N TRP A 89 13.02 -4.21 12.19
CA TRP A 89 13.50 -5.22 11.24
C TRP A 89 12.42 -5.56 10.19
N ILE A 90 11.19 -5.82 10.61
CA ILE A 90 10.09 -6.10 9.67
C ILE A 90 9.87 -4.92 8.71
N GLU A 91 9.87 -3.69 9.19
CA GLU A 91 9.74 -2.50 8.32
C GLU A 91 10.96 -2.30 7.40
N THR A 92 12.14 -2.73 7.82
CA THR A 92 13.36 -2.73 6.99
C THR A 92 13.21 -3.71 5.83
N ASN A 93 12.81 -4.95 6.10
CA ASN A 93 12.55 -5.97 5.07
C ASN A 93 11.49 -5.47 4.07
N ARG A 94 10.39 -4.89 4.57
CA ARG A 94 9.35 -4.29 3.74
C ARG A 94 9.91 -3.18 2.85
N THR A 95 10.73 -2.28 3.40
CA THR A 95 11.31 -1.15 2.65
C THR A 95 12.28 -1.63 1.58
N ILE A 96 13.06 -2.68 1.86
CA ILE A 96 13.93 -3.33 0.88
C ILE A 96 13.09 -4.00 -0.23
N ALA A 97 12.01 -4.69 0.10
CA ALA A 97 11.13 -5.29 -0.90
C ALA A 97 10.42 -4.24 -1.79
N LEU A 98 10.04 -3.09 -1.22
CA LEU A 98 9.53 -1.94 -2.00
C LEU A 98 10.62 -1.39 -2.92
N PHE A 99 11.86 -1.29 -2.45
CA PHE A 99 13.01 -0.92 -3.28
C PHE A 99 13.29 -1.96 -4.38
N ALA A 100 13.16 -3.25 -4.08
CA ALA A 100 13.25 -4.35 -5.03
C ALA A 100 12.19 -4.23 -6.15
N ALA A 101 10.93 -3.94 -5.80
CA ALA A 101 9.88 -3.65 -6.79
C ALA A 101 10.23 -2.46 -7.70
N PHE A 102 10.83 -1.40 -7.14
CA PHE A 102 11.34 -0.28 -7.93
C PHE A 102 12.49 -0.71 -8.87
N LEU A 103 13.44 -1.51 -8.38
CA LEU A 103 14.55 -2.06 -9.17
C LEU A 103 14.09 -3.00 -10.28
N ILE A 104 13.00 -3.75 -10.09
CA ILE A 104 12.36 -4.56 -11.14
C ILE A 104 11.96 -3.65 -12.30
N GLY A 105 11.30 -2.52 -12.03
CA GLY A 105 10.94 -1.53 -13.05
C GLY A 105 12.14 -0.95 -13.78
N VAL A 106 13.16 -0.53 -13.01
CA VAL A 106 14.43 0.01 -13.52
C VAL A 106 15.14 -1.00 -14.43
N SER A 107 15.14 -2.27 -14.06
CA SER A 107 15.82 -3.34 -14.80
C SER A 107 15.03 -3.76 -16.03
N ALA A 108 13.69 -3.86 -15.91
CA ALA A 108 12.80 -4.26 -16.98
C ALA A 108 12.88 -3.31 -18.18
N VAL A 109 12.99 -1.99 -17.96
CA VAL A 109 13.16 -1.04 -19.08
C VAL A 109 14.53 -1.15 -19.76
N ARG A 110 15.58 -1.58 -19.04
CA ARG A 110 16.93 -1.81 -19.64
C ARG A 110 17.01 -3.10 -20.44
N LEU A 111 16.25 -4.11 -20.02
CA LEU A 111 16.20 -5.41 -20.67
C LEU A 111 15.26 -5.41 -21.87
N ALA A 112 14.06 -4.86 -21.70
CA ALA A 112 12.98 -4.95 -22.67
C ALA A 112 12.20 -3.62 -22.82
N PRO A 113 12.87 -2.53 -23.24
CA PRO A 113 12.30 -1.18 -23.24
C PRO A 113 11.02 -1.01 -24.06
N GLY A 114 10.85 -1.78 -25.13
CA GLY A 114 9.63 -1.75 -25.96
C GLY A 114 8.39 -2.40 -25.32
N ARG A 115 8.50 -2.92 -24.08
CA ARG A 115 7.44 -3.71 -23.41
C ARG A 115 6.55 -2.91 -22.47
N TRP A 116 6.69 -1.59 -22.41
CA TRP A 116 5.85 -0.68 -21.60
C TRP A 116 4.34 -0.88 -21.84
N ARG A 117 3.94 -1.23 -23.08
CA ARG A 117 2.52 -1.53 -23.43
C ARG A 117 1.98 -2.74 -22.66
N SER A 118 2.80 -3.77 -22.48
CA SER A 118 2.43 -5.00 -21.77
C SER A 118 2.35 -4.76 -20.27
N LEU A 119 3.22 -3.88 -19.74
CA LEU A 119 3.18 -3.45 -18.34
C LEU A 119 1.87 -2.68 -18.03
N LEU A 120 1.49 -1.70 -18.86
CA LEU A 120 0.22 -0.97 -18.73
C LEU A 120 -1.00 -1.88 -18.92
N GLY A 121 -0.97 -2.75 -19.93
CA GLY A 121 -2.04 -3.73 -20.15
C GLY A 121 -2.19 -4.70 -18.97
N GLY A 122 -1.06 -5.11 -18.37
CA GLY A 122 -1.04 -6.02 -17.22
C GLY A 122 -1.65 -5.37 -15.98
N LEU A 123 -1.30 -4.10 -15.72
CA LEU A 123 -1.94 -3.32 -14.65
C LEU A 123 -3.44 -3.16 -14.89
N LEU A 124 -3.86 -2.78 -16.09
CA LEU A 124 -5.29 -2.61 -16.39
C LEU A 124 -6.06 -3.92 -16.17
N LEU A 125 -5.52 -5.04 -16.68
CA LEU A 125 -6.15 -6.35 -16.53
C LEU A 125 -6.19 -6.76 -15.05
N ALA A 126 -5.10 -6.57 -14.30
CA ALA A 126 -5.10 -6.83 -12.85
C ALA A 126 -6.12 -5.97 -12.10
N SER A 127 -6.18 -4.66 -12.38
CA SER A 127 -7.18 -3.77 -11.77
C SER A 127 -8.61 -4.22 -12.09
N VAL A 128 -8.90 -4.61 -13.34
CA VAL A 128 -10.22 -5.13 -13.73
C VAL A 128 -10.53 -6.45 -13.01
N VAL A 129 -9.58 -7.38 -12.94
CA VAL A 129 -9.76 -8.67 -12.24
C VAL A 129 -10.01 -8.45 -10.76
N LEU A 130 -9.19 -7.65 -10.10
CA LEU A 130 -9.29 -7.40 -8.65
C LEU A 130 -10.55 -6.62 -8.29
N SER A 131 -10.84 -5.53 -9.01
CA SER A 131 -12.09 -4.78 -8.81
C SER A 131 -13.33 -5.57 -9.20
N GLY A 132 -13.25 -6.40 -10.24
CA GLY A 132 -14.30 -7.33 -10.63
C GLY A 132 -14.56 -8.37 -9.54
N TYR A 133 -13.52 -8.98 -8.98
CA TYR A 133 -13.63 -9.90 -7.84
C TYR A 133 -14.28 -9.21 -6.64
N SER A 134 -13.85 -7.99 -6.28
CA SER A 134 -14.49 -7.20 -5.22
C SER A 134 -15.98 -6.98 -5.48
N LEU A 135 -16.37 -6.65 -6.72
CA LEU A 135 -17.78 -6.45 -7.05
C LEU A 135 -18.56 -7.77 -7.02
N LEU A 136 -17.94 -8.88 -7.45
CA LEU A 136 -18.55 -10.21 -7.39
C LEU A 136 -18.84 -10.65 -5.96
N THR A 137 -18.11 -10.17 -4.95
CA THR A 137 -18.46 -10.46 -3.54
C THR A 137 -19.77 -9.81 -3.10
N LYS A 138 -20.22 -8.75 -3.77
CA LYS A 138 -21.56 -8.18 -3.61
C LYS A 138 -22.61 -8.91 -4.44
N VAL A 139 -22.24 -9.44 -5.62
CA VAL A 139 -23.17 -10.17 -6.50
C VAL A 139 -23.48 -11.57 -5.97
N TYR A 140 -22.46 -12.27 -5.47
CA TYR A 140 -22.52 -13.65 -4.96
C TYR A 140 -21.96 -13.74 -3.54
N PRO A 141 -22.56 -13.04 -2.54
CA PRO A 141 -22.05 -13.03 -1.17
C PRO A 141 -22.09 -14.42 -0.54
N ASP A 142 -23.06 -15.27 -0.91
CA ASP A 142 -23.19 -16.66 -0.45
C ASP A 142 -21.96 -17.54 -0.76
N TRP A 143 -21.17 -17.18 -1.77
CA TRP A 143 -20.01 -17.98 -2.21
C TRP A 143 -18.69 -17.31 -1.87
N LEU A 144 -18.65 -15.98 -2.01
CA LEU A 144 -17.39 -15.23 -1.97
C LEU A 144 -17.21 -14.39 -0.70
N ALA A 145 -18.28 -14.16 0.08
CA ALA A 145 -18.23 -13.24 1.22
C ALA A 145 -19.32 -13.51 2.28
N ILE A 146 -19.53 -14.77 2.65
CA ILE A 146 -20.53 -15.20 3.66
C ILE A 146 -20.38 -14.38 4.95
N ASN A 147 -19.15 -14.24 5.43
CA ASN A 147 -18.82 -13.60 6.69
C ASN A 147 -18.60 -12.08 6.59
N GLU A 148 -18.81 -11.45 5.42
CA GLU A 148 -18.63 -10.00 5.29
C GLU A 148 -19.76 -9.25 6.01
N THR A 149 -19.40 -8.34 6.91
CA THR A 149 -20.34 -7.58 7.72
C THR A 149 -20.42 -6.11 7.30
N TYR A 150 -19.59 -5.66 6.36
CA TYR A 150 -19.53 -4.26 5.96
C TYR A 150 -20.23 -3.99 4.62
N GLY A 151 -20.87 -2.83 4.52
CA GLY A 151 -21.47 -2.32 3.28
C GLY A 151 -20.42 -2.00 2.20
N ARG A 152 -19.15 -1.84 2.60
CA ARG A 152 -18.04 -1.45 1.71
C ARG A 152 -17.35 -2.65 1.08
N LEU A 153 -16.81 -2.47 -0.13
CA LEU A 153 -15.93 -3.46 -0.75
C LEU A 153 -14.62 -3.61 0.04
N ARG A 154 -14.28 -4.82 0.49
CA ARG A 154 -13.03 -5.09 1.23
C ARG A 154 -12.15 -6.13 0.56
N GLU A 155 -12.75 -7.23 0.13
CA GLU A 155 -12.09 -8.32 -0.57
C GLU A 155 -11.49 -7.86 -1.91
N PRO A 156 -10.34 -8.41 -2.35
CA PRO A 156 -9.54 -9.47 -1.71
C PRO A 156 -8.52 -8.93 -0.67
N PHE A 157 -8.49 -7.62 -0.44
CA PHE A 157 -7.50 -6.99 0.43
C PHE A 157 -7.87 -7.05 1.92
N GLY A 158 -9.13 -7.37 2.25
CA GLY A 158 -9.70 -7.10 3.57
C GLY A 158 -9.79 -5.60 3.91
N TYR A 159 -9.50 -4.70 2.96
CA TYR A 159 -9.37 -3.26 3.16
C TYR A 159 -9.89 -2.43 1.99
N TRP A 160 -10.94 -1.64 2.26
CA TRP A 160 -11.69 -0.88 1.25
C TRP A 160 -10.89 0.21 0.52
N ASN A 161 -9.89 0.82 1.16
CA ASN A 161 -9.13 1.88 0.50
C ASN A 161 -8.13 1.26 -0.50
N ALA A 162 -7.66 0.03 -0.26
CA ALA A 162 -6.85 -0.70 -1.23
C ALA A 162 -7.66 -1.12 -2.47
N VAL A 163 -8.92 -1.54 -2.28
CA VAL A 163 -9.85 -1.81 -3.39
C VAL A 163 -10.06 -0.54 -4.23
N GLY A 164 -10.40 0.57 -3.58
CA GLY A 164 -10.58 1.87 -4.25
C GLY A 164 -9.31 2.32 -4.98
N LEU A 165 -8.15 2.21 -4.32
CA LEU A 165 -6.88 2.60 -4.93
C LEU A 165 -6.54 1.73 -6.14
N THR A 166 -6.77 0.42 -6.08
CA THR A 166 -6.56 -0.50 -7.21
C THR A 166 -7.42 -0.11 -8.42
N ALA A 167 -8.67 0.28 -8.18
CA ALA A 167 -9.55 0.81 -9.22
C ALA A 167 -8.99 2.12 -9.80
N ALA A 168 -8.55 3.04 -8.93
CA ALA A 168 -7.95 4.32 -9.33
C ALA A 168 -6.66 4.15 -10.14
N LEU A 169 -5.79 3.18 -9.81
CA LEU A 169 -4.57 2.86 -10.56
C LEU A 169 -4.87 2.32 -11.96
N GLY A 170 -6.00 1.63 -12.14
CA GLY A 170 -6.44 1.11 -13.44
C GLY A 170 -6.96 2.19 -14.39
N LEU A 171 -7.51 3.29 -13.87
CA LEU A 171 -8.13 4.35 -14.69
C LEU A 171 -7.15 5.03 -15.67
N PRO A 172 -5.92 5.43 -15.28
CA PRO A 172 -4.92 5.90 -16.24
C PRO A 172 -4.58 4.89 -17.35
N ALA A 173 -4.53 3.59 -17.01
CA ALA A 173 -4.25 2.55 -17.98
C ALA A 173 -5.43 2.33 -18.96
N ALA A 174 -6.67 2.43 -18.46
CA ALA A 174 -7.88 2.44 -19.29
C ALA A 174 -7.92 3.66 -20.22
N LEU A 175 -7.61 4.84 -19.70
CA LEU A 175 -7.46 6.08 -20.48
C LEU A 175 -6.45 5.92 -21.61
N TRP A 176 -5.27 5.38 -21.30
CA TRP A 176 -4.28 5.08 -22.32
C TRP A 176 -4.81 4.13 -23.39
N LEU A 177 -5.42 3.01 -22.98
CA LEU A 177 -5.93 1.99 -23.91
C LEU A 177 -7.05 2.51 -24.81
N GLY A 178 -8.01 3.27 -24.26
CA GLY A 178 -9.18 3.75 -25.00
C GLY A 178 -8.89 4.92 -25.93
N THR A 179 -7.86 5.71 -25.63
CA THR A 179 -7.53 6.93 -26.38
C THR A 179 -6.41 6.76 -27.39
N ARG A 180 -5.61 5.67 -27.30
CA ARG A 180 -4.48 5.41 -28.19
C ARG A 180 -4.89 5.43 -29.66
N ARG A 181 -3.95 5.83 -30.52
CA ARG A 181 -4.13 5.91 -31.99
C ARG A 181 -3.62 4.67 -32.73
N GLU A 182 -2.84 3.82 -32.06
CA GLU A 182 -2.21 2.63 -32.66
C GLU A 182 -2.57 1.34 -31.93
N GLY A 183 -2.39 0.22 -32.63
CA GLY A 183 -2.67 -1.12 -32.15
C GLY A 183 -4.06 -1.59 -32.57
N HIS A 184 -4.42 -2.80 -32.16
CA HIS A 184 -5.72 -3.38 -32.51
C HIS A 184 -6.85 -2.52 -31.93
N ALA A 185 -7.66 -1.92 -32.81
CA ALA A 185 -8.81 -1.09 -32.45
C ALA A 185 -9.82 -1.86 -31.59
N ALA A 186 -10.00 -3.15 -31.87
CA ALA A 186 -10.79 -4.09 -31.07
C ALA A 186 -10.44 -4.05 -29.57
N LEU A 187 -9.14 -3.98 -29.23
CA LEU A 187 -8.70 -3.92 -27.83
C LEU A 187 -8.98 -2.56 -27.17
N ALA A 188 -9.02 -1.47 -27.94
CA ALA A 188 -9.30 -0.14 -27.38
C ALA A 188 -10.76 0.00 -26.93
N ILE A 189 -11.68 -0.75 -27.55
CA ILE A 189 -13.10 -0.75 -27.21
C ILE A 189 -13.33 -1.27 -25.79
N PHE A 190 -12.60 -2.30 -25.36
CA PHE A 190 -12.69 -2.86 -24.00
C PHE A 190 -12.25 -1.88 -22.89
N ALA A 191 -11.59 -0.77 -23.22
CA ALA A 191 -11.27 0.26 -22.24
C ALA A 191 -12.53 0.91 -21.62
N PHE A 192 -13.63 0.97 -22.37
CA PHE A 192 -14.89 1.56 -21.92
C PHE A 192 -15.53 0.74 -20.78
N PRO A 193 -15.87 -0.55 -20.96
CA PRO A 193 -16.41 -1.37 -19.89
C PRO A 193 -15.42 -1.55 -18.74
N ALA A 194 -14.12 -1.64 -19.01
CA ALA A 194 -13.09 -1.66 -17.97
C ALA A 194 -13.16 -0.40 -17.10
N ALA A 195 -13.15 0.80 -17.69
CA ALA A 195 -13.26 2.04 -16.94
C ALA A 195 -14.57 2.14 -16.14
N GLY A 196 -15.70 1.72 -16.70
CA GLY A 196 -16.99 1.72 -16.00
C GLY A 196 -16.99 0.81 -14.77
N LEU A 197 -16.48 -0.42 -14.90
CA LEU A 197 -16.32 -1.35 -13.80
C LEU A 197 -15.43 -0.78 -12.68
N LEU A 198 -14.29 -0.17 -13.06
CA LEU A 198 -13.39 0.48 -12.10
C LEU A 198 -14.07 1.67 -11.40
N VAL A 199 -14.89 2.46 -12.10
CA VAL A 199 -15.66 3.55 -11.48
C VAL A 199 -16.65 3.01 -10.45
N VAL A 200 -17.39 1.94 -10.76
CA VAL A 200 -18.33 1.33 -9.80
C VAL A 200 -17.58 0.79 -8.57
N ALA A 201 -16.47 0.08 -8.76
CA ALA A 201 -15.65 -0.42 -7.64
C ALA A 201 -15.05 0.72 -6.80
N LEU A 202 -14.59 1.80 -7.44
CA LEU A 202 -14.08 2.98 -6.76
C LEU A 202 -15.15 3.64 -5.89
N LEU A 203 -16.38 3.76 -6.39
CA LEU A 203 -17.49 4.37 -5.68
C LEU A 203 -18.01 3.47 -4.55
N LEU A 204 -18.18 2.17 -4.77
CA LEU A 204 -18.66 1.22 -3.74
C LEU A 204 -17.61 0.87 -2.67
N SER A 205 -16.35 1.27 -2.84
CA SER A 205 -15.36 1.17 -1.76
C SER A 205 -15.50 2.29 -0.71
N TYR A 206 -16.27 3.35 -1.01
CA TYR A 206 -16.42 4.58 -0.22
C TYR A 206 -15.07 5.20 0.18
N SER A 207 -14.04 5.03 -0.65
CA SER A 207 -12.70 5.57 -0.40
C SER A 207 -12.56 6.98 -0.98
N ARG A 208 -12.78 7.99 -0.12
CA ARG A 208 -12.52 9.40 -0.47
C ARG A 208 -11.07 9.64 -0.94
N GLY A 209 -10.11 8.97 -0.30
CA GLY A 209 -8.69 9.06 -0.67
C GLY A 209 -8.45 8.54 -2.08
N ALA A 210 -9.04 7.40 -2.44
CA ALA A 210 -8.92 6.84 -3.79
C ALA A 210 -9.61 7.69 -4.85
N LEU A 211 -10.77 8.27 -4.52
CA LEU A 211 -11.46 9.19 -5.41
C LEU A 211 -10.62 10.44 -5.69
N LEU A 212 -10.05 11.06 -4.65
CA LEU A 212 -9.14 12.21 -4.80
C LEU A 212 -7.91 11.85 -5.63
N ALA A 213 -7.32 10.68 -5.37
CA ALA A 213 -6.17 10.19 -6.11
C ALA A 213 -6.49 9.95 -7.60
N ALA A 214 -7.64 9.34 -7.91
CA ALA A 214 -8.13 9.15 -9.28
C ALA A 214 -8.32 10.50 -9.99
N ILE A 215 -8.96 11.46 -9.33
CA ILE A 215 -9.14 12.83 -9.86
C ILE A 215 -7.79 13.47 -10.15
N ALA A 216 -6.82 13.38 -9.25
CA ALA A 216 -5.48 13.94 -9.46
C ALA A 216 -4.77 13.30 -10.67
N GLY A 217 -4.85 11.98 -10.82
CA GLY A 217 -4.29 11.26 -11.98
C GLY A 217 -4.97 11.62 -13.30
N ILE A 218 -6.29 11.72 -13.32
CA ILE A 218 -7.07 12.11 -14.50
C ILE A 218 -6.81 13.58 -14.86
N ALA A 219 -6.75 14.48 -13.88
CA ALA A 219 -6.42 15.88 -14.09
C ALA A 219 -5.05 16.03 -14.72
N PHE A 220 -4.03 15.35 -14.17
CA PHE A 220 -2.69 15.31 -14.78
C PHE A 220 -2.75 14.82 -16.23
N TRP A 221 -3.46 13.72 -16.50
CA TRP A 221 -3.64 13.20 -17.85
C TRP A 221 -4.25 14.26 -18.80
N LEU A 222 -5.34 14.91 -18.41
CA LEU A 222 -6.03 15.90 -19.25
C LEU A 222 -5.21 17.18 -19.47
N ILE A 223 -4.41 17.58 -18.48
CA ILE A 223 -3.51 18.74 -18.58
C ILE A 223 -2.42 18.46 -19.61
N PHE A 224 -1.70 17.35 -19.46
CA PHE A 224 -0.49 17.08 -20.22
C PHE A 224 -0.74 16.34 -21.54
N VAL A 225 -1.70 15.42 -21.63
CA VAL A 225 -1.90 14.57 -22.81
C VAL A 225 -2.90 15.20 -23.80
N PRO A 226 -2.52 15.43 -25.08
CA PRO A 226 -3.37 16.10 -26.08
C PRO A 226 -4.37 15.14 -26.74
N LEU A 227 -5.04 14.32 -25.93
CA LEU A 227 -6.09 13.38 -26.35
C LEU A 227 -7.41 13.67 -25.63
N ARG A 228 -7.63 14.95 -25.28
CA ARG A 228 -8.72 15.42 -24.39
C ARG A 228 -10.10 14.98 -24.85
N LEU A 229 -10.46 15.15 -26.13
CA LEU A 229 -11.74 14.71 -26.68
C LEU A 229 -11.97 13.20 -26.52
N ARG A 230 -10.97 12.38 -26.87
CA ARG A 230 -11.05 10.92 -26.72
C ARG A 230 -11.15 10.51 -25.25
N SER A 231 -10.40 11.21 -24.40
CA SER A 231 -10.40 11.01 -22.95
C SER A 231 -11.77 11.36 -22.38
N ALA A 232 -12.37 12.47 -22.83
CA ALA A 232 -13.70 12.90 -22.43
C ALA A 232 -14.76 11.89 -22.86
N THR A 233 -14.73 11.37 -24.10
CA THR A 233 -15.68 10.33 -24.52
C THR A 233 -15.62 9.11 -23.59
N LEU A 234 -14.43 8.62 -23.25
CA LEU A 234 -14.26 7.51 -22.32
C LEU A 234 -14.74 7.87 -20.91
N LEU A 235 -14.24 8.97 -20.34
CA LEU A 235 -14.50 9.37 -18.96
C LEU A 235 -15.96 9.74 -18.72
N ILE A 236 -16.59 10.45 -19.65
CA ILE A 236 -18.00 10.85 -19.54
C ILE A 236 -18.88 9.61 -19.63
N SER A 237 -18.67 8.73 -20.60
CA SER A 237 -19.50 7.52 -20.74
C SER A 237 -19.31 6.55 -19.56
N ALA A 238 -18.06 6.20 -19.24
CA ALA A 238 -17.75 5.31 -18.12
C ALA A 238 -18.13 5.92 -16.76
N GLY A 239 -17.86 7.21 -16.58
CA GLY A 239 -18.22 7.95 -15.37
C GLY A 239 -19.72 8.08 -15.19
N ALA A 240 -20.47 8.46 -16.23
CA ALA A 240 -21.92 8.63 -16.14
C ALA A 240 -22.65 7.31 -15.90
N LEU A 241 -22.34 6.26 -16.69
CA LEU A 241 -23.00 4.97 -16.50
C LEU A 241 -22.53 4.26 -15.21
N GLY A 242 -21.25 4.37 -14.85
CA GLY A 242 -20.74 3.85 -13.58
C GLY A 242 -21.35 4.57 -12.38
N LEU A 243 -21.52 5.90 -12.45
CA LEU A 243 -22.23 6.68 -11.44
C LEU A 243 -23.70 6.26 -11.34
N LEU A 244 -24.38 6.08 -12.47
CA LEU A 244 -25.79 5.66 -12.49
C LEU A 244 -26.00 4.31 -11.79
N VAL A 245 -25.18 3.31 -12.09
CA VAL A 245 -25.22 2.01 -11.40
C VAL A 245 -24.88 2.17 -9.92
N SER A 246 -23.90 3.01 -9.59
CA SER A 246 -23.53 3.24 -8.18
C SER A 246 -24.63 3.95 -7.40
N LEU A 247 -25.28 4.95 -7.98
CA LEU A 247 -26.41 5.66 -7.37
C LEU A 247 -27.61 4.74 -7.13
N TRP A 248 -27.92 3.87 -8.09
CA TRP A 248 -28.91 2.81 -7.89
C TRP A 248 -28.49 1.89 -6.73
N ALA A 249 -27.24 1.41 -6.71
CA ALA A 249 -26.73 0.56 -5.64
C ALA A 249 -26.77 1.26 -4.28
N PHE A 250 -26.55 2.58 -4.22
CA PHE A 250 -26.65 3.39 -3.00
C PHE A 250 -28.05 3.44 -2.41
N GLY A 251 -29.09 3.24 -3.23
CA GLY A 251 -30.47 3.10 -2.77
C GLY A 251 -30.77 1.72 -2.18
N GLN A 252 -29.88 0.74 -2.32
CA GLN A 252 -30.11 -0.64 -1.88
C GLN A 252 -29.44 -0.89 -0.53
N SER A 253 -30.26 -1.07 0.52
CA SER A 253 -29.78 -1.37 1.88
C SER A 253 -29.01 -2.69 1.94
N GLY A 254 -29.44 -3.69 1.16
CA GLY A 254 -28.76 -4.98 1.04
C GLY A 254 -27.32 -4.90 0.50
N LEU A 255 -26.97 -3.83 -0.21
CA LEU A 255 -25.62 -3.63 -0.74
C LEU A 255 -24.76 -2.73 0.15
N THR A 256 -25.36 -1.79 0.87
CA THR A 256 -24.67 -0.60 1.39
C THR A 256 -24.71 -0.44 2.90
N SER A 257 -25.59 -1.13 3.59
CA SER A 257 -25.65 -1.12 5.06
C SER A 257 -24.71 -2.16 5.67
N ASP A 258 -24.18 -1.84 6.85
CA ASP A 258 -23.41 -2.80 7.66
C ASP A 258 -24.37 -3.80 8.33
N ARG A 259 -23.88 -5.03 8.57
CA ARG A 259 -24.55 -6.11 9.33
C ARG A 259 -25.94 -6.48 8.82
N VAL A 260 -26.13 -6.45 7.51
CA VAL A 260 -27.35 -6.95 6.87
C VAL A 260 -27.30 -8.47 6.77
N ASP A 261 -28.47 -9.11 6.92
CA ASP A 261 -28.64 -10.55 6.75
C ASP A 261 -28.20 -11.02 5.35
N LEU A 262 -27.66 -12.24 5.28
CA LEU A 262 -27.13 -12.80 4.05
C LEU A 262 -28.19 -12.89 2.94
N VAL A 263 -29.44 -13.26 3.27
CA VAL A 263 -30.51 -13.43 2.26
C VAL A 263 -30.79 -12.10 1.55
N LEU A 264 -30.93 -11.01 2.31
CA LEU A 264 -31.16 -9.66 1.76
C LEU A 264 -29.98 -9.15 0.93
N ARG A 265 -28.76 -9.50 1.35
CA ARG A 265 -27.54 -9.18 0.58
C ARG A 265 -27.52 -9.94 -0.74
N SER A 266 -27.90 -11.21 -0.74
CA SER A 266 -27.91 -12.07 -1.93
C SER A 266 -28.95 -11.64 -2.96
N ASP A 267 -30.15 -11.24 -2.51
CA ASP A 267 -31.19 -10.73 -3.41
C ASP A 267 -30.75 -9.44 -4.09
N ALA A 268 -30.30 -8.44 -3.33
CA ALA A 268 -29.78 -7.19 -3.89
C ALA A 268 -28.51 -7.41 -4.75
N GLY A 269 -27.71 -8.42 -4.40
CA GLY A 269 -26.52 -8.82 -5.14
C GLY A 269 -26.82 -9.32 -6.55
N ARG A 270 -27.87 -10.13 -6.73
CA ARG A 270 -28.29 -10.61 -8.06
C ARG A 270 -28.71 -9.46 -8.96
N GLU A 271 -29.47 -8.50 -8.44
CA GLU A 271 -29.85 -7.29 -9.18
C GLU A 271 -28.62 -6.47 -9.58
N MET A 272 -27.64 -6.35 -8.68
CA MET A 272 -26.37 -5.68 -8.98
C MET A 272 -25.60 -6.40 -10.09
N GLY A 273 -25.63 -7.73 -10.13
CA GLY A 273 -25.05 -8.52 -11.21
C GLY A 273 -25.64 -8.17 -12.58
N VAL A 274 -26.97 -8.04 -12.66
CA VAL A 274 -27.67 -7.61 -13.88
C VAL A 274 -27.30 -6.18 -14.26
N ALA A 275 -27.26 -5.25 -13.29
CA ALA A 275 -26.87 -3.86 -13.53
C ALA A 275 -25.42 -3.74 -14.05
N LEU A 276 -24.49 -4.52 -13.52
CA LEU A 276 -23.10 -4.58 -13.98
C LEU A 276 -22.99 -5.16 -15.40
N LEU A 277 -23.75 -6.21 -15.73
CA LEU A 277 -23.77 -6.77 -17.07
C LEU A 277 -24.32 -5.76 -18.09
N ALA A 278 -25.40 -5.06 -17.74
CA ALA A 278 -25.98 -4.00 -18.56
C ALA A 278 -24.99 -2.85 -18.78
N LEU A 279 -24.33 -2.39 -17.71
CA LEU A 279 -23.26 -1.39 -17.76
C LEU A 279 -22.14 -1.78 -18.72
N MET A 280 -21.62 -2.99 -18.58
CA MET A 280 -20.53 -3.48 -19.42
C MET A 280 -20.95 -3.57 -20.89
N THR A 281 -22.18 -4.04 -21.16
CA THR A 281 -22.73 -4.17 -22.51
C THR A 281 -22.93 -2.80 -23.16
N LEU A 282 -23.56 -1.85 -22.47
CA LEU A 282 -23.77 -0.50 -22.97
C LEU A 282 -22.45 0.24 -23.24
N LEU A 283 -21.47 0.12 -22.32
CA LEU A 283 -20.15 0.71 -22.52
C LEU A 283 -19.38 0.08 -23.67
N LEU A 284 -19.55 -1.23 -23.90
CA LEU A 284 -19.00 -1.89 -25.08
C LEU A 284 -19.60 -1.33 -26.37
N ILE A 285 -20.93 -1.16 -26.42
CA ILE A 285 -21.64 -0.56 -27.57
C ILE A 285 -21.16 0.88 -27.80
N ILE A 286 -21.03 1.69 -26.74
CA ILE A 286 -20.50 3.06 -26.85
C ILE A 286 -19.06 3.04 -27.37
N GLY A 287 -18.22 2.11 -26.89
CA GLY A 287 -16.86 1.93 -27.36
C GLY A 287 -16.79 1.58 -28.86
N LEU A 288 -17.65 0.65 -29.31
CA LEU A 288 -17.82 0.27 -30.72
C LEU A 288 -18.26 1.46 -31.56
N MET A 289 -19.29 2.19 -31.12
CA MET A 289 -19.80 3.38 -31.81
C MET A 289 -18.75 4.48 -31.88
N ALA A 290 -18.00 4.71 -30.80
CA ALA A 290 -16.90 5.67 -30.78
C ALA A 290 -15.76 5.25 -31.71
N ALA A 291 -15.45 3.96 -31.84
CA ALA A 291 -14.48 3.46 -32.80
C ALA A 291 -14.96 3.67 -34.24
N TRP A 292 -16.20 3.30 -34.55
CA TRP A 292 -16.81 3.46 -35.87
C TRP A 292 -16.90 4.93 -36.31
N LEU A 293 -17.34 5.83 -35.42
CA LEU A 293 -17.40 7.28 -35.70
C LEU A 293 -16.02 7.88 -35.99
N ARG A 294 -14.96 7.36 -35.34
CA ARG A 294 -13.57 7.81 -35.55
C ARG A 294 -13.05 7.44 -36.94
N GLU A 295 -13.44 6.27 -37.45
CA GLU A 295 -13.04 5.82 -38.78
C GLU A 295 -13.77 6.60 -39.89
N ARG A 296 -15.05 6.93 -39.69
CA ARG A 296 -15.86 7.59 -40.72
C ARG A 296 -15.81 9.12 -40.73
N LYS A 297 -15.55 9.77 -39.59
CA LYS A 297 -15.56 11.24 -39.49
C LYS A 297 -14.22 11.77 -39.02
N SER A 298 -13.44 12.35 -39.93
CA SER A 298 -12.30 13.21 -39.57
C SER A 298 -12.82 14.62 -39.25
N TRP A 299 -12.93 14.95 -37.97
CA TRP A 299 -13.31 16.30 -37.54
C TRP A 299 -12.22 17.30 -37.93
N ARG A 300 -12.60 18.50 -38.39
CA ARG A 300 -11.67 19.62 -38.62
C ARG A 300 -10.99 20.01 -37.30
N GLU A 301 -9.73 20.45 -37.37
CA GLU A 301 -8.94 20.83 -36.18
C GLU A 301 -9.58 22.00 -35.40
N SER A 302 -10.26 22.93 -36.07
CA SER A 302 -11.00 24.02 -35.43
C SER A 302 -12.13 23.50 -34.54
N THR A 303 -12.89 22.51 -35.00
CA THR A 303 -13.98 21.89 -34.22
C THR A 303 -13.41 21.11 -33.03
N LYS A 304 -12.32 20.37 -33.21
CA LYS A 304 -11.63 19.68 -32.09
C LYS A 304 -11.15 20.67 -31.04
N ARG A 305 -10.61 21.81 -31.46
CA ARG A 305 -10.17 22.88 -30.56
C ARG A 305 -11.36 23.52 -29.83
N GLY A 306 -12.47 23.77 -30.52
CA GLY A 306 -13.71 24.27 -29.93
C GLY A 306 -14.21 23.38 -28.79
N TRP A 307 -14.45 22.09 -29.07
CA TRP A 307 -14.85 21.12 -28.05
C TRP A 307 -13.82 20.94 -26.93
N GLY A 308 -12.53 21.02 -27.27
CA GLY A 308 -11.45 21.00 -26.27
C GLY A 308 -11.49 22.19 -25.32
N ILE A 309 -11.78 23.39 -25.83
CA ILE A 309 -11.98 24.60 -25.03
C ILE A 309 -13.25 24.47 -24.20
N THR A 310 -14.38 24.06 -24.80
CA THR A 310 -15.63 23.82 -24.07
C THR A 310 -15.43 22.86 -22.90
N LEU A 311 -14.72 21.74 -23.12
CA LEU A 311 -14.42 20.79 -22.06
C LEU A 311 -13.60 21.43 -20.93
N ILE A 312 -12.57 22.22 -21.27
CA ILE A 312 -11.77 22.93 -20.26
C ILE A 312 -12.65 23.90 -19.49
N VAL A 313 -13.48 24.69 -20.19
CA VAL A 313 -14.42 25.64 -19.59
C VAL A 313 -15.37 24.92 -18.63
N CYS A 314 -16.02 23.83 -19.06
CA CYS A 314 -16.88 23.02 -18.19
C CYS A 314 -16.13 22.48 -16.96
N LEU A 315 -14.92 21.96 -17.15
CA LEU A 315 -14.09 21.46 -16.05
C LEU A 315 -13.66 22.57 -15.08
N THR A 316 -13.41 23.79 -15.57
CA THR A 316 -13.12 24.96 -14.72
C THR A 316 -14.37 25.54 -14.06
N LEU A 317 -15.54 25.38 -14.68
CA LEU A 317 -16.81 25.83 -14.10
C LEU A 317 -17.25 24.93 -12.94
N LEU A 318 -16.89 23.64 -12.92
CA LEU A 318 -17.21 22.74 -11.80
C LEU A 318 -16.71 23.25 -10.43
N PRO A 319 -15.41 23.60 -10.24
CA PRO A 319 -14.95 24.15 -8.97
C PRO A 319 -15.54 25.53 -8.68
N ILE A 320 -15.84 26.34 -9.70
CA ILE A 320 -16.52 27.64 -9.53
C ILE A 320 -17.95 27.45 -9.04
N ALA A 321 -18.71 26.51 -9.63
CA ALA A 321 -20.05 26.15 -9.21
C ALA A 321 -20.04 25.55 -7.79
N GLY A 322 -19.06 24.71 -7.47
CA GLY A 322 -18.85 24.21 -6.11
C GLY A 322 -18.59 25.35 -5.12
N ALA A 323 -17.73 26.32 -5.46
CA ALA A 323 -17.50 27.51 -4.65
C ALA A 323 -18.75 28.38 -4.52
N ALA A 324 -19.56 28.51 -5.58
CA ALA A 324 -20.82 29.24 -5.53
C ALA A 324 -21.85 28.56 -4.62
N VAL A 325 -22.00 27.24 -4.69
CA VAL A 325 -22.87 26.45 -3.79
C VAL A 325 -22.41 26.57 -2.34
N LEU A 326 -21.10 26.50 -2.09
CA LEU A 326 -20.54 26.73 -0.76
C LEU A 326 -20.76 28.18 -0.30
N ALA A 327 -20.70 29.16 -1.21
CA ALA A 327 -20.99 30.56 -0.92
C ALA A 327 -22.45 30.79 -0.52
N THR A 328 -23.39 30.02 -1.08
CA THR A 328 -24.83 30.07 -0.73
C THR A 328 -25.21 29.19 0.47
N SER A 329 -24.26 28.49 1.09
CA SER A 329 -24.54 27.71 2.30
C SER A 329 -24.87 28.61 3.49
N ASP A 330 -25.56 28.09 4.51
CA ASP A 330 -25.88 28.82 5.74
C ASP A 330 -24.63 29.37 6.46
N LYS A 331 -23.44 28.79 6.18
CA LYS A 331 -22.15 29.22 6.73
C LYS A 331 -21.37 30.15 5.79
N GLY A 332 -21.85 30.40 4.58
CA GLY A 332 -21.13 31.05 3.49
C GLY A 332 -19.87 30.29 3.05
N LEU A 333 -19.14 30.81 2.07
CA LEU A 333 -17.94 30.15 1.53
C LEU A 333 -16.84 30.02 2.58
N GLY A 334 -16.52 31.12 3.27
CA GLY A 334 -15.49 31.16 4.30
C GLY A 334 -15.82 30.28 5.50
N GLY A 335 -17.07 30.32 5.98
CA GLY A 335 -17.50 29.50 7.10
C GLY A 335 -17.59 28.02 6.75
N SER A 336 -18.06 27.65 5.54
CA SER A 336 -18.06 26.25 5.09
C SER A 336 -16.66 25.68 4.87
N VAL A 337 -15.72 26.48 4.34
CA VAL A 337 -14.32 26.07 4.22
C VAL A 337 -13.67 25.93 5.60
N SER A 338 -13.92 26.87 6.51
CA SER A 338 -13.40 26.82 7.89
C SER A 338 -13.98 25.63 8.67
N ASP A 339 -15.28 25.40 8.58
CA ASP A 339 -15.96 24.26 9.20
C ASP A 339 -15.47 22.93 8.62
N GLY A 340 -15.30 22.84 7.30
CA GLY A 340 -14.74 21.67 6.67
C GLY A 340 -13.29 21.42 7.11
N TRP A 341 -12.49 22.48 7.21
CA TRP A 341 -11.13 22.40 7.76
C TRP A 341 -11.12 21.93 9.22
N GLN A 342 -12.03 22.45 10.04
CA GLN A 342 -12.19 22.04 11.43
C GLN A 342 -12.60 20.56 11.51
N GLN A 343 -13.60 20.11 10.75
CA GLN A 343 -13.99 18.69 10.71
C GLN A 343 -12.88 17.76 10.21
N LEU A 344 -12.02 18.23 9.31
CA LEU A 344 -10.86 17.49 8.80
C LEU A 344 -9.70 17.42 9.80
N THR A 345 -9.54 18.42 10.67
CA THR A 345 -8.38 18.57 11.56
C THR A 345 -8.70 18.28 13.04
N ASP A 346 -9.96 18.34 13.42
CA ASP A 346 -10.44 18.04 14.77
C ASP A 346 -10.39 16.52 15.01
N PRO A 347 -9.66 16.06 16.05
CA PRO A 347 -9.58 14.65 16.42
C PRO A 347 -10.85 14.04 16.97
N ASN A 348 -11.78 14.88 17.42
CA ASN A 348 -12.97 14.48 18.15
C ASN A 348 -14.21 14.45 17.26
N THR A 349 -14.06 14.78 15.98
CA THR A 349 -15.16 14.74 15.01
C THR A 349 -15.73 13.30 14.88
N LYS A 350 -17.07 13.20 14.93
CA LYS A 350 -17.80 11.94 14.77
C LYS A 350 -17.46 11.30 13.41
N GLN A 351 -17.24 10.00 13.42
CA GLN A 351 -16.90 9.28 12.20
C GLN A 351 -18.14 9.06 11.33
N PRO A 352 -18.02 9.26 10.00
CA PRO A 352 -19.08 8.88 9.09
C PRO A 352 -19.32 7.37 9.17
N ARG A 353 -20.58 6.97 8.99
CA ARG A 353 -20.98 5.57 8.84
C ARG A 353 -20.34 4.95 7.58
N ASN A 354 -20.39 3.64 7.44
CA ASN A 354 -19.89 2.92 6.25
C ASN A 354 -20.97 2.83 5.16
N ASP A 355 -21.69 3.93 4.92
CA ASP A 355 -22.75 4.04 3.93
C ASP A 355 -22.38 5.10 2.86
N PRO A 356 -23.19 5.28 1.80
CA PRO A 356 -22.88 6.22 0.71
C PRO A 356 -22.65 7.67 1.16
N SER A 357 -23.23 8.11 2.28
CA SER A 357 -23.04 9.49 2.79
C SER A 357 -21.58 9.78 3.14
N ARG A 358 -20.75 8.75 3.34
CA ARG A 358 -19.31 8.86 3.57
C ARG A 358 -18.56 9.55 2.43
N LEU A 359 -19.03 9.44 1.18
CA LEU A 359 -18.36 10.05 0.02
C LEU A 359 -18.42 11.59 0.06
N THR A 360 -19.46 12.16 0.70
CA THR A 360 -19.66 13.60 0.84
C THR A 360 -19.35 14.14 2.24
N ALA A 361 -19.14 13.25 3.23
CA ALA A 361 -18.75 13.64 4.57
C ALA A 361 -17.34 14.26 4.63
N VAL A 362 -17.13 15.20 5.56
CA VAL A 362 -15.86 15.93 5.70
C VAL A 362 -15.01 15.39 6.88
N GLY A 363 -15.64 14.91 7.96
CA GLY A 363 -14.97 14.34 9.14
C GLY A 363 -14.03 13.16 8.86
N ASN A 364 -12.92 13.07 9.62
CA ASN A 364 -11.90 12.02 9.44
C ASN A 364 -11.14 11.67 10.73
N VAL A 365 -11.12 10.40 11.13
CA VAL A 365 -10.38 9.93 12.33
C VAL A 365 -8.86 10.15 12.22
N ARG A 366 -8.33 10.21 10.99
CA ARG A 366 -6.88 10.30 10.74
C ARG A 366 -6.25 11.57 11.31
N SER A 367 -7.01 12.65 11.50
CA SER A 367 -6.53 13.87 12.16
C SER A 367 -5.96 13.60 13.55
N ARG A 368 -6.54 12.62 14.26
CA ARG A 368 -6.04 12.15 15.55
C ARG A 368 -4.69 11.45 15.41
N TYR A 369 -4.59 10.52 14.46
CA TYR A 369 -3.39 9.75 14.21
C TYR A 369 -2.22 10.64 13.76
N TRP A 370 -2.52 11.65 12.92
CA TRP A 370 -1.54 12.63 12.46
C TRP A 370 -1.06 13.53 13.61
N ARG A 371 -1.95 13.96 14.51
CA ARG A 371 -1.52 14.69 15.72
C ARG A 371 -0.62 13.82 16.57
N ASP A 372 -1.00 12.56 16.80
CA ASP A 372 -0.19 11.63 17.59
C ASP A 372 1.19 11.44 16.95
N ALA A 373 1.26 11.28 15.63
CA ALA A 373 2.51 11.17 14.88
C ALA A 373 3.38 12.42 15.00
N ILE A 374 2.78 13.62 14.90
CA ILE A 374 3.49 14.89 15.08
C ILE A 374 4.00 15.04 16.52
N THR A 375 3.21 14.62 17.53
CA THR A 375 3.63 14.61 18.93
C THR A 375 4.84 13.69 19.11
N ILE A 376 4.81 12.48 18.54
CA ILE A 376 5.93 11.54 18.56
C ILE A 376 7.16 12.14 17.88
N PHE A 377 7.01 12.70 16.68
CA PHE A 377 8.10 13.39 15.97
C PHE A 377 8.76 14.49 16.80
N LYS A 378 7.97 15.30 17.52
CA LYS A 378 8.49 16.37 18.39
C LYS A 378 9.36 15.85 19.53
N THR A 379 9.21 14.60 19.95
CA THR A 379 10.07 14.01 20.99
C THR A 379 11.45 13.61 20.48
N ARG A 380 11.56 13.20 19.20
CA ARG A 380 12.82 12.80 18.54
C ARG A 380 12.88 13.31 17.11
N PRO A 381 13.09 14.62 16.90
CA PRO A 381 12.92 15.24 15.58
C PRO A 381 13.96 14.79 14.55
N ILE A 382 15.18 14.45 14.93
CA ILE A 382 16.24 14.12 13.96
C ILE A 382 16.09 12.69 13.44
N THR A 383 16.05 11.72 14.35
CA THR A 383 16.11 10.28 14.04
C THR A 383 14.77 9.56 14.10
N GLY A 384 13.73 10.20 14.66
CA GLY A 384 12.46 9.55 14.97
C GLY A 384 12.59 8.51 16.08
N VAL A 385 11.54 7.70 16.25
CA VAL A 385 11.47 6.63 17.26
C VAL A 385 11.89 5.25 16.72
N GLY A 386 12.38 5.18 15.49
CA GLY A 386 12.69 3.95 14.76
C GLY A 386 11.52 3.49 13.88
N ALA A 387 11.84 2.76 12.81
CA ALA A 387 10.84 2.23 11.88
C ALA A 387 9.80 1.37 12.61
N GLY A 388 8.50 1.63 12.37
CA GLY A 388 7.42 0.94 13.07
C GLY A 388 7.25 1.34 14.55
N GLY A 389 7.95 2.38 15.01
CA GLY A 389 7.89 2.88 16.38
C GLY A 389 6.63 3.69 16.69
N TYR A 390 5.86 4.13 15.69
CA TYR A 390 4.60 4.85 15.89
C TYR A 390 3.64 4.15 16.87
N ALA A 391 3.34 2.87 16.66
CA ALA A 391 2.38 2.13 17.46
C ALA A 391 2.75 2.06 18.96
N PRO A 392 3.96 1.61 19.35
CA PRO A 392 4.35 1.59 20.76
C PRO A 392 4.49 3.01 21.34
N ALA A 393 4.99 3.99 20.59
CA ALA A 393 5.07 5.37 21.07
C ALA A 393 3.70 6.00 21.32
N ARG A 394 2.69 5.62 20.51
CA ARG A 394 1.32 6.11 20.63
C ARG A 394 0.64 5.67 21.91
N LEU A 395 0.97 4.49 22.46
CA LEU A 395 0.31 3.96 23.67
C LEU A 395 0.43 4.91 24.87
N VAL A 396 1.54 5.62 24.99
CA VAL A 396 1.80 6.57 26.08
C VAL A 396 0.97 7.85 25.94
N ILE A 397 0.76 8.32 24.71
CA ILE A 397 0.15 9.63 24.43
C ILE A 397 -1.33 9.57 24.02
N ARG A 398 -1.83 8.38 23.63
CA ARG A 398 -3.19 8.24 23.12
C ARG A 398 -4.20 8.70 24.16
N LYS A 399 -5.36 9.18 23.70
CA LYS A 399 -6.50 9.55 24.54
C LYS A 399 -7.74 8.66 24.32
N ASP A 400 -7.58 7.59 23.57
CA ASP A 400 -8.62 6.64 23.19
C ASP A 400 -8.19 5.20 23.38
N ASP A 401 -9.18 4.32 23.22
CA ASP A 401 -9.07 2.87 23.26
C ASP A 401 -8.86 2.27 21.86
N LEU A 402 -8.55 3.08 20.84
CA LEU A 402 -8.33 2.56 19.49
C LEU A 402 -6.95 1.89 19.43
N ASP A 403 -6.95 0.69 18.88
CA ASP A 403 -5.73 -0.05 18.53
C ASP A 403 -5.33 0.30 17.09
N VAL A 404 -4.28 1.11 16.95
CA VAL A 404 -3.89 1.73 15.68
C VAL A 404 -2.38 1.59 15.50
N VAL A 405 -2.00 0.80 14.51
CA VAL A 405 -0.60 0.45 14.25
C VAL A 405 0.11 1.49 13.38
N HIS A 406 -0.63 2.25 12.57
CA HIS A 406 -0.05 3.22 11.62
C HIS A 406 -0.78 4.56 11.64
N ALA A 407 -0.04 5.63 11.36
CA ALA A 407 -0.57 7.00 11.34
C ALA A 407 -1.52 7.30 10.17
N HIS A 408 -1.67 6.39 9.20
CA HIS A 408 -2.51 6.59 8.00
C HIS A 408 -2.12 7.87 7.22
N GLY A 409 -0.81 8.06 7.01
CA GLY A 409 -0.27 9.09 6.13
C GLY A 409 1.25 8.98 6.05
N PHE A 410 1.78 8.86 4.83
CA PHE A 410 3.18 8.47 4.60
C PHE A 410 4.17 9.43 5.23
N LEU A 411 3.95 10.74 5.05
CA LEU A 411 4.85 11.77 5.56
C LEU A 411 4.83 11.86 7.08
N VAL A 412 3.65 11.83 7.70
CA VAL A 412 3.54 11.90 9.17
C VAL A 412 4.04 10.63 9.85
N GLN A 413 3.84 9.46 9.23
CA GLN A 413 4.45 8.21 9.70
C GLN A 413 5.97 8.28 9.59
N THR A 414 6.50 8.70 8.43
CA THR A 414 7.95 8.83 8.21
C THR A 414 8.58 9.82 9.18
N ALA A 415 7.88 10.92 9.49
CA ALA A 415 8.32 11.88 10.50
C ALA A 415 8.42 11.24 11.89
N ALA A 416 7.37 10.54 12.33
CA ALA A 416 7.37 9.86 13.63
C ALA A 416 8.48 8.79 13.72
N ASP A 417 8.58 7.95 12.70
CA ASP A 417 9.46 6.78 12.71
C ASP A 417 10.94 7.11 12.44
N LEU A 418 11.22 7.97 11.44
CA LEU A 418 12.58 8.23 10.93
C LEU A 418 13.03 9.70 11.05
N GLY A 419 12.19 10.58 11.60
CA GLY A 419 12.52 11.98 11.84
C GLY A 419 12.83 12.78 10.56
N LEU A 420 13.59 13.87 10.73
CA LEU A 420 14.06 14.73 9.66
C LEU A 420 14.97 14.00 8.67
N ILE A 421 15.73 13.00 9.11
CA ILE A 421 16.57 12.18 8.22
C ILE A 421 15.68 11.45 7.20
N GLY A 422 14.68 10.71 7.68
CA GLY A 422 13.75 9.99 6.80
C GLY A 422 12.97 10.93 5.87
N LEU A 423 12.50 12.07 6.39
CA LEU A 423 11.81 13.08 5.59
C LEU A 423 12.70 13.69 4.50
N ALA A 424 13.94 14.06 4.82
CA ALA A 424 14.87 14.64 3.87
C ALA A 424 15.20 13.67 2.73
N VAL A 425 15.50 12.41 3.06
CA VAL A 425 15.77 11.36 2.06
C VAL A 425 14.53 11.09 1.20
N THR A 426 13.35 11.04 1.80
CA THR A 426 12.07 10.88 1.10
C THR A 426 11.80 12.02 0.12
N LEU A 427 12.02 13.27 0.54
CA LEU A 427 11.84 14.44 -0.32
C LEU A 427 12.89 14.48 -1.44
N ALA A 428 14.13 14.10 -1.16
CA ALA A 428 15.18 13.97 -2.17
C ALA A 428 14.86 12.87 -3.19
N LEU A 429 14.33 11.72 -2.74
CA LEU A 429 13.83 10.66 -3.61
C LEU A 429 12.69 11.15 -4.50
N LEU A 430 11.71 11.85 -3.93
CA LEU A 430 10.60 12.43 -4.68
C LEU A 430 11.10 13.43 -5.73
N ALA A 431 12.01 14.34 -5.36
CA ALA A 431 12.59 15.31 -6.28
C ALA A 431 13.39 14.63 -7.41
N ALA A 432 14.19 13.60 -7.08
CA ALA A 432 14.91 12.81 -8.07
C ALA A 432 13.96 12.07 -9.02
N TRP A 433 12.88 11.49 -8.48
CA TRP A 433 11.85 10.83 -9.27
C TRP A 433 11.12 11.80 -10.20
N LEU A 434 10.69 12.96 -9.70
CA LEU A 434 10.05 14.00 -10.49
C LEU A 434 10.97 14.49 -11.62
N ALA A 435 12.25 14.73 -11.33
CA ALA A 435 13.24 15.08 -12.34
C ALA A 435 13.41 13.98 -13.40
N GLY A 436 13.41 12.70 -12.98
CA GLY A 436 13.43 11.54 -13.87
C GLY A 436 12.18 11.43 -14.74
N ALA A 437 11.00 11.61 -14.16
CA ALA A 437 9.72 11.55 -14.84
C ALA A 437 9.56 12.68 -15.86
N MET A 438 9.92 13.91 -15.48
CA MET A 438 9.93 15.07 -16.39
C MET A 438 10.91 14.86 -17.55
N ARG A 439 12.08 14.25 -17.30
CA ARG A 439 13.03 13.89 -18.34
C ARG A 439 12.44 12.87 -19.31
N ALA A 440 11.79 11.82 -18.80
CA ALA A 440 11.21 10.77 -19.63
C ALA A 440 10.03 11.26 -20.48
N THR A 441 9.17 12.08 -19.90
CA THR A 441 7.93 12.57 -20.53
C THR A 441 8.11 13.89 -21.30
N GLY A 442 9.20 14.62 -21.09
CA GLY A 442 9.57 15.88 -21.76
C GLY A 442 8.52 17.01 -21.78
N PRO A 443 7.70 17.27 -20.74
CA PRO A 443 6.58 18.20 -20.88
C PRO A 443 6.97 19.69 -20.99
N TRP A 444 8.20 20.08 -20.63
CA TRP A 444 8.54 21.49 -20.33
C TRP A 444 9.70 22.10 -21.13
N ARG A 445 10.45 21.36 -21.95
CA ARG A 445 11.62 21.91 -22.69
C ARG A 445 11.57 21.64 -24.21
N GLY A 446 11.63 22.73 -24.98
CA GLY A 446 12.28 22.81 -26.30
C GLY A 446 11.45 22.49 -27.56
N THR A 447 11.13 23.56 -28.32
CA THR A 447 11.07 23.77 -29.80
C THR A 447 10.48 22.71 -30.76
N GLY A 448 10.07 21.54 -30.29
CA GLY A 448 9.46 20.47 -31.08
C GLY A 448 8.11 20.05 -30.53
N ARG A 449 7.11 20.95 -30.50
CA ARG A 449 5.68 20.58 -30.40
C ARG A 449 5.22 19.64 -31.53
N LYS A 450 6.12 19.20 -32.42
CA LYS A 450 5.81 18.67 -33.74
C LYS A 450 5.39 17.20 -33.82
N GLN A 451 5.39 16.38 -32.75
CA GLN A 451 4.54 15.17 -32.68
C GLN A 451 4.58 14.48 -31.30
N TRP A 452 3.40 14.20 -30.73
CA TRP A 452 3.26 13.36 -29.54
C TRP A 452 3.41 11.88 -29.93
N SER A 453 4.50 11.23 -29.51
CA SER A 453 4.72 9.81 -29.77
C SER A 453 3.84 8.92 -28.88
N HIS A 454 3.53 7.71 -29.36
CA HIS A 454 2.74 6.73 -28.61
C HIS A 454 3.42 6.30 -27.31
N GLU A 455 4.75 6.20 -27.32
CA GLU A 455 5.53 5.90 -26.13
C GLU A 455 5.40 7.02 -25.10
N ARG A 456 5.51 8.28 -25.51
CA ARG A 456 5.35 9.43 -24.60
C ARG A 456 3.98 9.42 -23.92
N THR A 457 2.91 9.16 -24.67
CA THR A 457 1.55 9.01 -24.08
C THR A 457 1.49 7.86 -23.07
N GLY A 458 2.14 6.73 -23.36
CA GLY A 458 2.25 5.61 -22.42
C GLY A 458 3.02 5.96 -21.15
N LEU A 459 4.15 6.65 -21.28
CA LEU A 459 4.95 7.12 -20.14
C LEU A 459 4.17 8.13 -19.27
N CYS A 460 3.33 8.99 -19.87
CA CYS A 460 2.41 9.83 -19.12
C CYS A 460 1.38 9.00 -18.35
N ALA A 461 0.84 7.91 -18.91
CA ALA A 461 -0.08 7.01 -18.20
C ALA A 461 0.61 6.31 -17.00
N ILE A 462 1.86 5.89 -17.21
CA ILE A 462 2.71 5.33 -16.15
C ILE A 462 2.91 6.38 -15.04
N GLY A 463 3.25 7.62 -15.40
CA GLY A 463 3.38 8.73 -14.45
C GLY A 463 2.09 9.02 -13.68
N CYS A 464 0.93 9.02 -14.36
CA CYS A 464 -0.38 9.18 -13.71
C CYS A 464 -0.61 8.09 -12.66
N THR A 465 -0.27 6.83 -12.97
CA THR A 465 -0.41 5.70 -12.03
C THR A 465 0.40 5.93 -10.76
N VAL A 466 1.66 6.39 -10.90
CA VAL A 466 2.52 6.69 -9.74
C VAL A 466 2.00 7.88 -8.94
N ILE A 467 1.46 8.91 -9.61
CA ILE A 467 0.83 10.06 -8.95
C ILE A 467 -0.39 9.63 -8.15
N VAL A 468 -1.27 8.79 -8.72
CA VAL A 468 -2.44 8.23 -8.02
C VAL A 468 -2.01 7.52 -6.74
N PHE A 469 -1.02 6.63 -6.84
CA PHE A 469 -0.47 5.91 -5.67
C PHE A 469 0.11 6.87 -4.62
N GLY A 470 0.92 7.84 -5.05
CA GLY A 470 1.56 8.80 -4.15
C GLY A 470 0.57 9.69 -3.42
N VAL A 471 -0.41 10.27 -4.14
CA VAL A 471 -1.47 11.10 -3.55
C VAL A 471 -2.29 10.31 -2.52
N HIS A 472 -2.64 9.06 -2.84
CA HIS A 472 -3.36 8.22 -1.89
C HIS A 472 -2.53 7.92 -0.63
N SER A 473 -1.24 7.60 -0.81
CA SER A 473 -0.34 7.23 0.28
C SER A 473 -0.03 8.39 1.23
N ILE A 474 -0.20 9.65 0.79
CA ILE A 474 -0.10 10.81 1.70
C ILE A 474 -1.19 10.78 2.77
N VAL A 475 -2.38 10.26 2.44
CA VAL A 475 -3.57 10.32 3.30
C VAL A 475 -4.01 8.96 3.85
N ASP A 476 -3.30 7.89 3.53
CA ASP A 476 -3.61 6.54 3.98
C ASP A 476 -2.41 5.59 3.92
N TRP A 477 -2.41 4.51 4.70
CA TRP A 477 -1.30 3.56 4.84
C TRP A 477 -1.11 2.56 3.69
N THR A 478 -1.70 2.80 2.52
CA THR A 478 -1.72 1.85 1.39
C THR A 478 -0.34 1.51 0.84
N TRP A 479 0.71 2.29 1.13
CA TRP A 479 2.07 1.93 0.73
C TRP A 479 2.57 0.65 1.39
N LEU A 480 1.97 0.22 2.50
CA LEU A 480 2.26 -1.05 3.18
C LEU A 480 1.54 -2.24 2.54
N ILE A 481 0.62 -2.00 1.59
CA ILE A 481 -0.21 -3.04 0.97
C ILE A 481 0.43 -3.44 -0.37
N PRO A 482 1.08 -4.63 -0.47
CA PRO A 482 1.89 -5.00 -1.63
C PRO A 482 1.13 -4.96 -2.95
N GLY A 483 -0.14 -5.36 -2.95
CA GLY A 483 -0.99 -5.35 -4.15
C GLY A 483 -1.20 -3.97 -4.78
N THR A 484 -1.00 -2.89 -4.01
CA THR A 484 -1.06 -1.50 -4.53
C THR A 484 0.31 -0.86 -4.72
N SER A 485 1.27 -1.15 -3.83
CA SER A 485 2.59 -0.53 -3.85
C SER A 485 3.52 -1.16 -4.89
N VAL A 486 3.50 -2.49 -5.07
CA VAL A 486 4.37 -3.18 -6.04
C VAL A 486 4.13 -2.69 -7.48
N PRO A 487 2.89 -2.65 -8.01
CA PRO A 487 2.67 -2.15 -9.36
C PRO A 487 3.11 -0.69 -9.52
N ALA A 488 2.80 0.16 -8.53
CA ALA A 488 3.17 1.58 -8.56
C ALA A 488 4.69 1.78 -8.55
N LEU A 489 5.44 1.01 -7.77
CA LEU A 489 6.90 1.13 -7.68
C LEU A 489 7.61 0.55 -8.91
N VAL A 490 7.12 -0.55 -9.48
CA VAL A 490 7.59 -1.04 -10.79
C VAL A 490 7.42 0.03 -11.87
N PHE A 491 6.28 0.72 -11.86
CA PHE A 491 6.00 1.82 -12.79
C PHE A 491 6.90 3.03 -12.54
N ALA A 492 7.13 3.37 -11.27
CA ALA A 492 8.02 4.46 -10.87
C ALA A 492 9.46 4.21 -11.33
N GLY A 493 9.97 2.99 -11.14
CA GLY A 493 11.30 2.58 -11.56
C GLY A 493 11.45 2.57 -13.08
N TRP A 494 10.47 2.03 -13.79
CA TRP A 494 10.44 2.03 -15.25
C TRP A 494 10.52 3.46 -15.81
N LEU A 495 9.72 4.37 -15.27
CA LEU A 495 9.60 5.74 -15.78
C LEU A 495 10.91 6.51 -15.67
N VAL A 496 11.59 6.45 -14.52
CA VAL A 496 12.83 7.23 -14.31
C VAL A 496 14.03 6.62 -15.03
N ALA A 497 14.04 5.29 -15.22
CA ALA A 497 15.12 4.59 -15.90
C ALA A 497 14.98 4.60 -17.43
N ARG A 498 13.80 4.96 -17.98
CA ARG A 498 13.58 5.10 -19.41
C ARG A 498 14.47 6.17 -20.07
N GLY A 499 14.76 7.25 -19.35
CA GLY A 499 15.43 8.41 -19.93
C GLY A 499 14.56 9.17 -20.94
N PRO A 500 15.11 10.19 -21.62
CA PRO A 500 14.36 11.01 -22.59
C PRO A 500 13.67 10.15 -23.67
N SER A 501 12.39 10.44 -23.94
CA SER A 501 11.64 9.75 -25.00
C SER A 501 12.18 9.99 -26.41
N ALA A 502 12.96 11.07 -26.60
CA ALA A 502 13.68 11.33 -27.85
C ALA A 502 14.84 10.34 -28.10
N GLU A 503 15.41 9.75 -27.05
CA GLU A 503 16.44 8.72 -27.19
C GLU A 503 15.77 7.41 -27.65
N GLN A 504 15.94 7.07 -28.94
CA GLN A 504 15.45 5.82 -29.53
C GLN A 504 16.34 4.64 -29.18
N PHE A 505 15.72 3.49 -28.88
CA PHE A 505 16.47 2.27 -28.60
C PHE A 505 16.98 1.67 -29.90
N GLU A 506 18.29 1.67 -30.11
CA GLU A 506 18.89 0.96 -31.26
C GLU A 506 18.59 -0.54 -31.19
N GLU A 507 18.40 -1.17 -32.35
CA GLU A 507 18.31 -2.63 -32.44
C GLU A 507 19.72 -3.23 -32.28
N GLY A 508 20.11 -3.47 -31.04
CA GLY A 508 21.34 -4.19 -30.71
C GLY A 508 21.16 -5.70 -30.69
N PRO A 509 22.27 -6.45 -30.50
CA PRO A 509 22.26 -7.90 -30.43
C PRO A 509 21.31 -8.43 -29.34
N GLY A 510 20.84 -9.67 -29.53
CA GLY A 510 19.92 -10.34 -28.61
C GLY A 510 20.43 -10.39 -27.17
N LEU A 511 19.52 -10.52 -26.20
CA LEU A 511 19.84 -10.48 -24.77
C LEU A 511 20.93 -11.49 -24.37
N ARG A 512 20.89 -12.72 -24.92
CA ARG A 512 21.90 -13.76 -24.65
C ARG A 512 23.31 -13.32 -25.01
N VAL A 513 23.47 -12.72 -26.19
CA VAL A 513 24.77 -12.20 -26.67
C VAL A 513 25.23 -11.05 -25.76
N ARG A 514 24.33 -10.14 -25.41
CA ARG A 514 24.63 -9.01 -24.50
C ARG A 514 25.12 -9.50 -23.14
N ILE A 515 24.48 -10.51 -22.56
CA ILE A 515 24.90 -11.13 -21.30
C ILE A 515 26.29 -11.77 -21.45
N GLY A 516 26.53 -12.51 -22.54
CA GLY A 516 27.84 -13.11 -22.82
C GLY A 516 28.98 -12.09 -22.91
N ILE A 517 28.73 -10.93 -23.52
CA ILE A 517 29.67 -9.82 -23.53
C ILE A 517 29.87 -9.26 -22.12
N GLY A 518 28.79 -9.04 -21.37
CA GLY A 518 28.84 -8.54 -20.00
C GLY A 518 29.65 -9.43 -19.04
N LEU A 519 29.56 -10.75 -19.20
CA LEU A 519 30.32 -11.73 -18.41
C LEU A 519 31.83 -11.64 -18.65
N ARG A 520 32.26 -11.21 -19.84
CA ARG A 520 33.69 -11.00 -20.15
C ARG A 520 34.26 -9.71 -19.55
N VAL A 521 33.42 -8.84 -18.98
CA VAL A 521 33.84 -7.61 -18.31
C VAL A 521 33.88 -7.83 -16.79
N PRO A 522 35.06 -7.93 -16.16
CA PRO A 522 35.19 -8.31 -14.74
C PRO A 522 34.36 -7.44 -13.79
N LEU A 523 34.33 -6.12 -14.03
CA LEU A 523 33.52 -5.20 -13.22
C LEU A 523 32.02 -5.51 -13.30
N ARG A 524 31.49 -5.83 -14.49
CA ARG A 524 30.07 -6.15 -14.66
C ARG A 524 29.74 -7.50 -14.05
N ALA A 525 30.61 -8.50 -14.20
CA ALA A 525 30.47 -9.80 -13.58
C ALA A 525 30.47 -9.67 -12.04
N GLY A 526 31.43 -8.93 -11.47
CA GLY A 526 31.50 -8.67 -10.03
C GLY A 526 30.26 -7.96 -9.48
N LEU A 527 29.79 -6.90 -10.15
CA LEU A 527 28.57 -6.19 -9.76
C LEU A 527 27.31 -7.06 -9.88
N ALA A 528 27.26 -7.95 -10.88
CA ALA A 528 26.15 -8.88 -11.07
C ALA A 528 26.10 -9.94 -9.95
N VAL A 529 27.26 -10.48 -9.54
CA VAL A 529 27.38 -11.37 -8.39
C VAL A 529 27.00 -10.64 -7.10
N LEU A 530 27.49 -9.43 -6.89
CA LEU A 530 27.14 -8.63 -5.71
C LEU A 530 25.62 -8.36 -5.63
N ALA A 531 24.97 -8.07 -6.76
CA ALA A 531 23.53 -7.88 -6.80
C ALA A 531 22.76 -9.15 -6.42
N LEU A 532 23.21 -10.33 -6.88
CA LEU A 532 22.61 -11.61 -6.49
C LEU A 532 22.83 -11.92 -5.01
N LEU A 533 24.04 -11.71 -4.49
CA LEU A 533 24.36 -11.92 -3.08
C LEU A 533 23.53 -10.98 -2.19
N ALA A 534 23.41 -9.71 -2.56
CA ALA A 534 22.58 -8.75 -1.83
C ALA A 534 21.10 -9.17 -1.82
N ALA A 535 20.57 -9.63 -2.95
CA ALA A 535 19.19 -10.14 -3.04
C ALA A 535 19.00 -11.41 -2.21
N ALA A 536 19.94 -12.35 -2.25
CA ALA A 536 19.88 -13.59 -1.48
C ALA A 536 19.96 -13.32 0.03
N THR A 537 20.85 -12.42 0.46
CA THR A 537 20.97 -12.00 1.87
C THR A 537 19.72 -11.29 2.34
N SER A 538 19.13 -10.40 1.51
CA SER A 538 17.88 -9.72 1.83
C SER A 538 16.72 -10.71 1.98
N ALA A 539 16.55 -11.62 1.01
CA ALA A 539 15.53 -12.65 1.06
C ALA A 539 15.71 -13.54 2.29
N TRP A 540 16.94 -13.96 2.61
CA TRP A 540 17.22 -14.73 3.83
C TRP A 540 16.87 -13.93 5.09
N ALA A 541 17.28 -12.67 5.20
CA ALA A 541 16.96 -11.81 6.33
C ALA A 541 15.45 -11.59 6.49
N ALA A 542 14.69 -11.53 5.39
CA ALA A 542 13.23 -11.43 5.42
C ALA A 542 12.56 -12.67 6.03
N THR A 543 13.16 -13.86 5.88
CA THR A 543 12.62 -15.10 6.46
C THR A 543 12.83 -15.25 7.96
N LEU A 544 13.81 -14.53 8.55
CA LEU A 544 14.21 -14.73 9.94
C LEU A 544 13.11 -14.36 10.97
N PRO A 545 12.43 -13.20 10.87
CA PRO A 545 11.30 -12.88 11.74
C PRO A 545 10.15 -13.90 11.64
N GLN A 546 9.80 -14.34 10.43
CA GLN A 546 8.72 -15.32 10.24
C GLN A 546 9.11 -16.69 10.81
N ARG A 547 10.34 -17.15 10.57
CA ARG A 547 10.85 -18.40 11.15
C ARG A 547 10.79 -18.38 12.68
N SER A 548 11.15 -17.27 13.31
CA SER A 548 11.03 -17.08 14.75
C SER A 548 9.58 -17.24 15.24
N VAL A 549 8.62 -16.65 14.52
CA VAL A 549 7.18 -16.79 14.84
C VAL A 549 6.73 -18.25 14.70
N ASP A 550 7.11 -18.94 13.64
CA ASP A 550 6.71 -20.34 13.41
C ASP A 550 7.30 -21.28 14.48
N GLN A 551 8.57 -21.08 14.84
CA GLN A 551 9.22 -21.82 15.93
C GLN A 551 8.58 -21.52 17.29
N ASN A 552 8.21 -20.26 17.55
CA ASN A 552 7.51 -19.88 18.77
C ASN A 552 6.10 -20.50 18.85
N ASN A 553 5.36 -20.52 17.74
CA ASN A 553 4.06 -21.19 17.68
C ASN A 553 4.20 -22.70 17.93
N SER A 554 5.22 -23.33 17.32
CA SER A 554 5.54 -24.73 17.58
C SER A 554 5.93 -24.98 19.05
N ALA A 555 6.58 -24.02 19.72
CA ALA A 555 6.88 -24.08 21.14
C ALA A 555 5.61 -24.01 22.00
N ILE A 556 4.65 -23.15 21.64
CA ILE A 556 3.34 -23.08 22.30
C ILE A 556 2.56 -24.39 22.13
N GLU A 557 2.58 -24.98 20.93
CA GLU A 557 1.96 -26.29 20.66
C GLU A 557 2.61 -27.42 21.47
N ALA A 558 3.94 -27.46 21.55
CA ALA A 558 4.66 -28.43 22.38
C ALA A 558 4.31 -28.29 23.87
N LEU A 559 4.17 -27.05 24.36
CA LEU A 559 3.74 -26.79 25.72
C LEU A 559 2.30 -27.27 25.98
N ALA A 560 1.39 -27.02 25.03
CA ALA A 560 0.01 -27.50 25.10
C ALA A 560 -0.08 -29.03 25.07
N ALA A 561 0.86 -29.70 24.40
CA ALA A 561 0.99 -31.16 24.38
C ALA A 561 1.66 -31.74 25.64
N GLY A 562 2.06 -30.91 26.62
CA GLY A 562 2.70 -31.37 27.85
C GLY A 562 4.19 -31.70 27.71
N ASP A 563 4.86 -31.21 26.66
CA ASP A 563 6.30 -31.40 26.43
C ASP A 563 7.07 -30.07 26.65
N PRO A 564 7.35 -29.69 27.91
CA PRO A 564 8.04 -28.44 28.20
C PRO A 564 9.50 -28.45 27.73
N ALA A 565 10.17 -29.61 27.64
CA ALA A 565 11.55 -29.68 27.18
C ALA A 565 11.68 -29.31 25.70
N LYS A 566 10.81 -29.87 24.85
CA LYS A 566 10.72 -29.48 23.45
C LYS A 566 10.30 -28.03 23.28
N ALA A 567 9.34 -27.55 24.08
CA ALA A 567 8.93 -26.14 24.07
C ALA A 567 10.09 -25.19 24.38
N GLN A 568 10.93 -25.49 25.38
CA GLN A 568 12.12 -24.68 25.68
C GLN A 568 13.13 -24.67 24.52
N SER A 569 13.38 -25.82 23.90
CA SER A 569 14.26 -25.93 22.72
C SER A 569 13.76 -25.06 21.56
N LEU A 570 12.47 -25.15 21.24
CA LEU A 570 11.88 -24.39 20.14
C LEU A 570 11.83 -22.89 20.44
N ALA A 571 11.55 -22.50 21.68
CA ALA A 571 11.57 -21.10 22.09
C ALA A 571 12.97 -20.47 22.03
N ARG A 572 14.03 -21.23 22.38
CA ARG A 572 15.43 -20.78 22.19
C ARG A 572 15.77 -20.62 20.71
N GLN A 573 15.42 -21.59 19.86
CA GLN A 573 15.61 -21.47 18.40
C GLN A 573 14.85 -20.28 17.80
N ALA A 574 13.64 -20.00 18.31
CA ALA A 574 12.88 -18.83 17.93
C ALA A 574 13.59 -17.53 18.33
N SER A 575 14.17 -17.49 19.53
CA SER A 575 15.00 -16.36 20.00
C SER A 575 16.26 -16.19 19.14
N ASP A 576 16.93 -17.29 18.77
CA ASP A 576 18.14 -17.24 17.91
C ASP A 576 17.82 -16.76 16.49
N SER A 577 16.65 -17.13 15.96
CA SER A 577 16.21 -16.68 14.63
C SER A 577 15.86 -15.19 14.61
N ASN A 578 15.37 -14.63 15.71
CA ASN A 578 15.08 -13.20 15.83
C ASN A 578 15.48 -12.68 17.22
N PRO A 579 16.78 -12.39 17.44
CA PRO A 579 17.28 -11.93 18.74
C PRO A 579 16.74 -10.54 19.12
N LEU A 580 16.08 -9.84 18.20
CA LEU A 580 15.47 -8.54 18.46
C LEU A 580 14.06 -8.66 19.03
N SER A 581 13.46 -9.85 19.10
CA SER A 581 12.12 -10.06 19.64
C SER A 581 12.14 -10.63 21.05
N ALA A 582 11.45 -9.99 21.98
CA ALA A 582 11.25 -10.53 23.33
C ALA A 582 10.15 -11.62 23.39
N VAL A 583 9.33 -11.79 22.35
CA VAL A 583 8.18 -12.72 22.36
C VAL A 583 8.60 -14.17 22.62
N PRO A 584 9.66 -14.72 21.99
CA PRO A 584 10.13 -16.07 22.29
C PRO A 584 10.52 -16.29 23.75
N LEU A 585 11.02 -15.26 24.44
CA LEU A 585 11.42 -15.34 25.84
C LEU A 585 10.21 -15.53 26.76
N PHE A 586 9.03 -15.02 26.39
CA PHE A 586 7.80 -15.24 27.17
C PHE A 586 7.37 -16.70 27.10
N THR A 587 7.47 -17.32 25.93
CA THR A 587 7.17 -18.74 25.73
C THR A 587 8.22 -19.62 26.41
N LEU A 588 9.50 -19.24 26.35
CA LEU A 588 10.58 -19.91 27.08
C LEU A 588 10.32 -19.92 28.58
N ALA A 589 9.96 -18.77 29.16
CA ALA A 589 9.64 -18.66 30.58
C ALA A 589 8.39 -19.47 30.97
N ALA A 590 7.38 -19.53 30.10
CA ALA A 590 6.21 -20.38 30.31
C ALA A 590 6.59 -21.87 30.30
N ALA A 591 7.46 -22.30 29.38
CA ALA A 591 7.94 -23.68 29.31
C ALA A 591 8.85 -24.05 30.49
N GLN A 592 9.72 -23.14 30.95
CA GLN A 592 10.51 -23.30 32.18
C GLN A 592 9.61 -23.42 33.40
N SER A 593 8.57 -22.59 33.50
CA SER A 593 7.60 -22.67 34.60
C SER A 593 6.89 -24.03 34.62
N ALA A 594 6.47 -24.54 33.47
CA ALA A 594 5.85 -25.85 33.35
C ALA A 594 6.81 -27.01 33.67
N ALA A 595 8.12 -26.82 33.45
CA ALA A 595 9.17 -27.77 33.85
C ALA A 595 9.56 -27.67 35.35
N GLY A 596 8.91 -26.80 36.14
CA GLY A 596 9.28 -26.56 37.54
C GLY A 596 10.53 -25.69 37.73
N GLN A 597 11.06 -25.11 36.66
CA GLN A 597 12.26 -24.27 36.65
C GLN A 597 11.91 -22.79 36.90
N SER A 598 11.27 -22.49 38.02
CA SER A 598 10.75 -21.14 38.30
C SER A 598 11.83 -20.06 38.40
N ALA A 599 13.04 -20.41 38.87
CA ALA A 599 14.15 -19.45 38.94
C ALA A 599 14.61 -19.02 37.53
N ASP A 600 14.73 -19.97 36.61
CA ASP A 600 15.12 -19.69 35.22
C ASP A 600 14.02 -18.92 34.48
N ALA A 601 12.75 -19.25 34.73
CA ALA A 601 11.61 -18.52 34.18
C ALA A 601 11.59 -17.05 34.61
N ARG A 602 11.85 -16.78 35.90
CA ARG A 602 11.98 -15.41 36.42
C ARG A 602 13.14 -14.69 35.74
N ALA A 603 14.33 -15.28 35.75
CA ALA A 603 15.53 -14.67 35.16
C ALA A 603 15.34 -14.35 33.67
N THR A 604 14.65 -15.23 32.93
CA THR A 604 14.32 -15.03 31.51
C THR A 604 13.38 -13.85 31.31
N LEU A 605 12.33 -13.71 32.14
CA LEU A 605 11.40 -12.58 32.07
C LEU A 605 12.04 -11.25 32.50
N GLU A 606 12.90 -11.28 33.53
CA GLU A 606 13.69 -10.13 33.96
C GLU A 606 14.66 -9.68 32.86
N ALA A 607 15.36 -10.61 32.20
CA ALA A 607 16.19 -10.30 31.05
C ALA A 607 15.37 -9.66 29.92
N ALA A 608 14.20 -10.22 29.59
CA ALA A 608 13.33 -9.70 28.54
C ALA A 608 12.88 -8.24 28.79
N VAL A 609 12.50 -7.89 30.03
CA VAL A 609 12.10 -6.51 30.36
C VAL A 609 13.28 -5.55 30.49
N ASN A 610 14.47 -6.04 30.84
CA ASN A 610 15.68 -5.23 30.91
C ASN A 610 16.23 -4.91 29.51
N GLU A 611 16.16 -5.87 28.58
CA GLU A 611 16.57 -5.67 27.18
C GLU A 611 15.57 -4.82 26.40
N GLN A 612 14.27 -5.00 26.65
CA GLN A 612 13.19 -4.30 25.93
C GLN A 612 12.19 -3.62 26.87
N PRO A 613 12.63 -2.60 27.64
CA PRO A 613 11.80 -1.98 28.68
C PRO A 613 10.58 -1.23 28.12
N SER A 614 10.57 -0.90 26.83
CA SER A 614 9.46 -0.28 26.10
C SER A 614 8.35 -1.25 25.69
N VAL A 615 8.59 -2.57 25.75
CA VAL A 615 7.64 -3.59 25.32
C VAL A 615 6.73 -4.00 26.48
N ILE A 616 5.51 -3.46 26.49
CA ILE A 616 4.51 -3.72 27.53
C ILE A 616 4.24 -5.20 27.78
N ALA A 617 4.27 -6.03 26.73
CA ALA A 617 3.99 -7.46 26.83
C ALA A 617 4.95 -8.18 27.80
N GLY A 618 6.22 -7.77 27.86
CA GLY A 618 7.20 -8.34 28.80
C GLY A 618 6.88 -8.02 30.24
N TRP A 619 6.51 -6.77 30.54
CA TRP A 619 6.08 -6.37 31.88
C TRP A 619 4.81 -7.10 32.34
N ILE A 620 3.85 -7.29 31.43
CA ILE A 620 2.65 -8.08 31.72
C ILE A 620 3.01 -9.55 31.97
N ALA A 621 3.91 -10.14 31.18
CA ALA A 621 4.35 -11.51 31.36
C ALA A 621 5.06 -11.72 32.72
N LEU A 622 6.01 -10.84 33.06
CA LEU A 622 6.69 -10.84 34.35
C LEU A 622 5.71 -10.68 35.52
N ALA A 623 4.78 -9.73 35.44
CA ALA A 623 3.77 -9.54 36.47
C ALA A 623 2.85 -10.76 36.66
N ARG A 624 2.46 -11.43 35.57
CA ARG A 624 1.65 -12.66 35.63
C ARG A 624 2.43 -13.78 36.30
N PHE A 625 3.70 -13.94 35.96
CA PHE A 625 4.58 -14.93 36.57
C PHE A 625 4.72 -14.70 38.08
N GLU A 626 5.04 -13.47 38.50
CA GLU A 626 5.20 -13.13 39.91
C GLU A 626 3.92 -13.39 40.71
N LEU A 627 2.77 -13.04 40.14
CA LEU A 627 1.50 -13.21 40.83
C LEU A 627 1.07 -14.69 40.94
N ARG A 628 1.18 -15.46 39.85
CA ARG A 628 0.54 -16.77 39.73
C ARG A 628 1.46 -17.95 39.96
N ILE A 629 2.74 -17.82 39.63
CA ILE A 629 3.74 -18.89 39.77
C ILE A 629 4.56 -18.66 41.03
N ALA A 630 5.14 -17.46 41.19
CA ALA A 630 5.96 -17.15 42.36
C ALA A 630 5.15 -16.79 43.61
N ASN A 631 3.84 -16.54 43.47
CA ASN A 631 2.95 -16.11 44.55
C ASN A 631 3.47 -14.87 45.32
N ASP A 632 4.14 -13.96 44.61
CA ASP A 632 4.62 -12.67 45.12
C ASP A 632 3.79 -11.52 44.51
N PRO A 633 2.64 -11.20 45.11
CA PRO A 633 1.80 -10.12 44.63
C PRO A 633 2.44 -8.73 44.81
N LYS A 634 3.49 -8.59 45.63
CA LYS A 634 4.22 -7.32 45.78
C LYS A 634 5.17 -7.12 44.58
N ALA A 635 5.89 -8.16 44.17
CA ALA A 635 6.72 -8.13 42.97
C ALA A 635 5.87 -7.91 41.71
N ALA A 636 4.71 -8.56 41.61
CA ALA A 636 3.76 -8.34 40.52
C ALA A 636 3.31 -6.87 40.39
N LEU A 637 2.98 -6.22 41.51
CA LEU A 637 2.64 -4.79 41.52
C LEU A 637 3.81 -3.89 41.08
N THR A 638 5.05 -4.27 41.39
CA THR A 638 6.24 -3.55 40.93
C THR A 638 6.39 -3.68 39.41
N ALA A 639 6.28 -4.89 38.86
CA ALA A 639 6.35 -5.14 37.41
C ALA A 639 5.21 -4.48 36.62
N LEU A 640 4.05 -4.24 37.25
CA LEU A 640 2.91 -3.58 36.60
C LEU A 640 3.03 -2.06 36.48
N LYS A 641 3.87 -1.41 37.29
CA LYS A 641 4.05 0.05 37.21
C LYS A 641 4.56 0.50 35.84
N PRO A 642 5.63 -0.10 35.27
CA PRO A 642 6.04 0.20 33.89
C PRO A 642 4.96 -0.12 32.85
N ALA A 643 4.24 -1.25 32.97
CA ALA A 643 3.18 -1.61 32.03
C ALA A 643 2.08 -0.54 31.97
N LEU A 644 1.61 -0.07 33.13
CA LEU A 644 0.61 0.99 33.23
C LEU A 644 1.13 2.38 32.87
N TYR A 645 2.45 2.61 32.97
CA TYR A 645 3.08 3.83 32.47
C TYR A 645 3.12 3.84 30.93
N LEU A 646 3.47 2.71 30.31
CA LEU A 646 3.58 2.56 28.86
C LEU A 646 2.22 2.55 28.16
N ASP A 647 1.20 1.95 28.78
CA ASP A 647 -0.18 1.99 28.32
C ASP A 647 -1.15 2.12 29.48
N PRO A 648 -1.47 3.37 29.89
CA PRO A 648 -2.45 3.62 30.96
C PRO A 648 -3.86 3.10 30.64
N ARG A 649 -4.14 2.75 29.38
CA ARG A 649 -5.43 2.20 28.94
C ARG A 649 -5.44 0.69 28.76
N SER A 650 -4.34 -0.01 29.04
CA SER A 650 -4.30 -1.47 28.94
C SER A 650 -5.27 -2.12 29.94
N GLU A 651 -6.39 -2.63 29.45
CA GLU A 651 -7.37 -3.36 30.26
C GLU A 651 -6.75 -4.60 30.92
N VAL A 652 -5.83 -5.26 30.20
CA VAL A 652 -5.07 -6.41 30.72
C VAL A 652 -4.20 -6.00 31.92
N ALA A 653 -3.45 -4.90 31.81
CA ALA A 653 -2.60 -4.43 32.91
C ALA A 653 -3.43 -3.95 34.10
N LYS A 654 -4.54 -3.22 33.87
CA LYS A 654 -5.46 -2.78 34.94
C LYS A 654 -6.08 -3.96 35.68
N ALA A 655 -6.58 -4.96 34.95
CA ALA A 655 -7.18 -6.15 35.54
C ALA A 655 -6.17 -6.90 36.42
N LEU A 656 -4.95 -7.11 35.91
CA LEU A 656 -3.88 -7.79 36.65
C LEU A 656 -3.42 -6.99 37.87
N TYR A 657 -3.40 -5.65 37.79
CA TYR A 657 -3.10 -4.79 38.93
C TYR A 657 -4.13 -4.93 40.04
N LEU A 658 -5.42 -4.97 39.70
CA LEU A 658 -6.48 -5.17 40.69
C LEU A 658 -6.39 -6.55 41.34
N GLU A 659 -6.07 -7.58 40.57
CA GLU A 659 -5.83 -8.95 41.06
C GLU A 659 -4.66 -8.97 42.07
N ALA A 660 -3.50 -8.46 41.66
CA ALA A 660 -2.29 -8.40 42.49
C ALA A 660 -2.49 -7.54 43.74
N TYR A 661 -3.21 -6.41 43.63
CA TYR A 661 -3.52 -5.54 44.76
C TYR A 661 -4.36 -6.24 45.82
N LYS A 662 -5.42 -6.96 45.41
CA LYS A 662 -6.26 -7.74 46.32
C LYS A 662 -5.45 -8.84 47.01
N ALA A 663 -4.62 -9.56 46.26
CA ALA A 663 -3.76 -10.61 46.80
C ALA A 663 -2.75 -10.07 47.83
N ASN A 664 -2.05 -8.97 47.51
CA ASN A 664 -1.10 -8.33 48.43
C ASN A 664 -1.79 -7.83 49.71
N ARG A 665 -2.99 -7.25 49.60
CA ARG A 665 -3.77 -6.81 50.76
C ARG A 665 -4.18 -7.99 51.66
N LYS A 666 -4.59 -9.11 51.06
CA LYS A 666 -4.92 -10.35 51.81
C LYS A 666 -3.68 -10.89 52.54
N ALA A 667 -2.55 -10.98 51.85
CA ALA A 667 -1.29 -11.45 52.42
C ALA A 667 -0.77 -10.57 53.57
N ARG A 668 -0.97 -9.25 53.51
CA ARG A 668 -0.63 -8.33 54.61
C ARG A 668 -1.54 -8.49 55.82
N ARG A 669 -2.81 -8.83 55.60
CA ARG A 669 -3.79 -9.04 56.67
C ARG A 669 -3.59 -10.38 57.39
N SER A 670 -3.11 -11.42 56.70
CA SER A 670 -2.81 -12.71 57.32
C SER A 670 -1.48 -12.73 58.09
N LYS A 671 -0.62 -11.72 57.89
CA LYS A 671 0.65 -11.54 58.62
C LYS A 671 0.52 -10.63 59.85
N ARG A 672 -0.62 -9.95 60.00
CA ARG A 672 -1.03 -9.23 61.21
C ARG A 672 -1.94 -10.15 62.00
#